data_AF-A0ABD2M5M4-F1
#
_entry.id   AF-A0ABD2M5M4-F1
#
_cell.length_a   1.000
_cell.length_b   1.000
_cell.length_c   1.000
_cell.angle_alpha   90.00
_cell.angle_beta   90.00
_cell.angle_gamma   90.00
#
_symmetry.space_group_name_H-M   'P 1'
#
loop_
_entity.id
_entity.type
_entity.pdbx_description
1 polymer ?
#
loop_
_entity_poly.entity_id
_entity_poly.type
_entity_poly.pdbx_seq_one_letter_code
_entity_poly.pdbx_strand_id
1 'polypeptide(L)'
;MSPSLSVANSNVSRPLGQPKVAGFKDKDKPESVRTSNIVAAKAVADAVRTSLGPRGMDKMIQSGNGEVTITNDGATILNQMSVVHPTAKMLVELSKAQDIEAGDGTTTVVVLAGSLLDAAEKLLAKGIHPTTISDSFQRAATFSEKVLEEMATPIDINDDDELVKLAMTSLNSKVVSQHSHLLAPMAVQAVKKLMSSPEDASVNLKLIKVVKKLGETVEESQLIEGALIDQKSMGHGGPARVEKAKIGLIQFQISPPKPNMENQVVISDYAQMDRALKEERNYILELCKQIKKAGCNVLLIQKSILRDAINEMALHFFAKMKIMVIKDIERDDIEFYAKILGCRPVASVDHFVPESLGTADLVEEIETADGKVLKVTGLKQSGCAVSILVRGSSKLVLDEAERSLHDALCVIRCLVKKRALLPGGGAPEMEVSVRVRAAAQTKHGAEQYCWKAFADALEVVPYTLAENAGLSPIETVTEMRSQHAMGNKEHGVNVRMGAITDIREENVVQPLLVSSFAVKQAAECVRSILKIDDIVLSTLTFGRFVTFYSNITRSPSSVSARHPLLYQQRQAWRRDGAQNTMKTVLEWAKNVVLGAFIVHVFRQKVGRIITGVGDSMLPTIHDGDIHWARVWDPNDALRPGDIVCLVDPLDASEYVTKRVFAVHKDCIEVRGDNVERSLDSRKYGPVPAGLCENQSLRLAPFAVSAAVSPVEPPPNYESALLLSSHRP
;
A
#
# COMPACT_ATOMS: atom_id res chain seq x y z
N MET A 1 -37.03 -14.25 -84.02
CA MET A 1 -37.20 -12.83 -84.41
C MET A 1 -36.40 -11.99 -83.43
N SER A 2 -35.41 -11.24 -83.93
CA SER A 2 -34.78 -10.10 -83.24
C SER A 2 -35.28 -8.82 -83.92
N PRO A 3 -35.71 -7.82 -83.16
CA PRO A 3 -34.93 -6.56 -83.01
C PRO A 3 -35.01 -6.02 -81.55
N SER A 4 -34.32 -4.96 -81.10
CA SER A 4 -33.28 -4.06 -81.64
C SER A 4 -32.63 -3.30 -80.49
N LEU A 5 -31.40 -2.78 -80.65
CA LEU A 5 -30.81 -1.80 -79.74
C LEU A 5 -31.50 -0.42 -79.85
N SER A 6 -31.48 0.35 -78.76
CA SER A 6 -31.14 1.78 -78.81
C SER A 6 -30.52 2.25 -77.49
N VAL A 7 -29.67 3.28 -77.56
CA VAL A 7 -28.85 3.82 -76.47
C VAL A 7 -29.21 5.27 -76.23
N ALA A 8 -29.37 5.70 -74.97
CA ALA A 8 -29.26 7.11 -74.58
C ALA A 8 -28.91 7.24 -73.08
N ASN A 9 -27.89 8.04 -72.76
CA ASN A 9 -27.50 8.40 -71.39
C ASN A 9 -28.34 9.58 -70.88
N SER A 10 -28.72 9.55 -69.60
CA SER A 10 -28.80 10.75 -68.75
C SER A 10 -28.80 10.40 -67.25
N ASN A 11 -27.85 10.96 -66.51
CA ASN A 11 -27.74 10.85 -65.05
C ASN A 11 -28.71 11.79 -64.30
N VAL A 12 -28.80 11.56 -62.97
CA VAL A 12 -29.46 12.35 -61.91
C VAL A 12 -30.99 12.09 -61.80
N SER A 13 -31.56 11.60 -60.69
CA SER A 13 -31.01 11.14 -59.39
C SER A 13 -31.94 10.15 -58.67
N ARG A 14 -31.49 9.57 -57.55
CA ARG A 14 -32.33 8.96 -56.50
C ARG A 14 -31.76 9.30 -55.10
N PRO A 15 -32.60 9.49 -54.07
CA PRO A 15 -32.13 9.75 -52.71
C PRO A 15 -31.55 8.50 -52.05
N LEU A 16 -30.60 8.72 -51.13
CA LEU A 16 -29.82 7.69 -50.44
C LEU A 16 -30.65 6.93 -49.39
N GLY A 17 -30.49 5.60 -49.36
CA GLY A 17 -31.12 4.71 -48.38
C GLY A 17 -30.19 3.58 -47.95
N GLN A 18 -29.41 3.82 -46.89
CA GLN A 18 -28.66 2.87 -46.05
C GLN A 18 -27.74 1.84 -46.73
N PRO A 19 -26.40 1.95 -46.59
CA PRO A 19 -25.52 0.81 -46.81
C PRO A 19 -25.71 -0.23 -45.69
N LYS A 20 -25.83 -1.51 -46.06
CA LYS A 20 -25.69 -2.61 -45.10
C LYS A 20 -24.28 -2.55 -44.52
N VAL A 21 -24.16 -2.23 -43.24
CA VAL A 21 -22.88 -2.30 -42.52
C VAL A 21 -22.44 -3.76 -42.48
N ALA A 22 -21.38 -4.08 -43.23
CA ALA A 22 -20.66 -5.32 -43.03
C ALA A 22 -20.10 -5.32 -41.60
N GLY A 23 -20.50 -6.28 -40.79
CA GLY A 23 -20.13 -6.34 -39.38
C GLY A 23 -18.63 -6.58 -39.21
N PHE A 24 -17.87 -5.51 -38.94
CA PHE A 24 -16.55 -5.64 -38.35
C PHE A 24 -16.68 -6.26 -36.95
N LYS A 25 -15.77 -7.19 -36.62
CA LYS A 25 -15.80 -7.93 -35.36
C LYS A 25 -15.29 -7.07 -34.20
N ASP A 26 -16.19 -6.61 -33.34
CA ASP A 26 -15.82 -6.09 -32.01
C ASP A 26 -15.65 -7.21 -30.95
N LYS A 27 -15.85 -8.48 -31.32
CA LYS A 27 -15.76 -9.64 -30.40
C LYS A 27 -14.35 -9.93 -29.87
N ASP A 28 -13.32 -9.50 -30.59
CA ASP A 28 -11.95 -9.90 -30.30
C ASP A 28 -11.38 -9.10 -29.09
N LYS A 29 -11.96 -7.93 -28.79
CA LYS A 29 -11.61 -7.08 -27.63
C LYS A 29 -11.74 -7.82 -26.28
N PRO A 30 -12.91 -8.32 -25.87
CA PRO A 30 -13.05 -8.98 -24.56
C PRO A 30 -12.20 -10.25 -24.42
N GLU A 31 -11.96 -11.00 -25.49
CA GLU A 31 -11.06 -12.16 -25.46
C GLU A 31 -9.60 -11.75 -25.25
N SER A 32 -9.15 -10.69 -25.93
CA SER A 32 -7.80 -10.13 -25.73
C SER A 32 -7.58 -9.58 -24.31
N VAL A 33 -8.58 -8.89 -23.74
CA VAL A 33 -8.55 -8.36 -22.36
C VAL A 33 -8.41 -9.50 -21.34
N ARG A 34 -9.20 -10.57 -21.48
CA ARG A 34 -9.12 -11.76 -20.60
C ARG A 34 -7.75 -12.42 -20.68
N THR A 35 -7.21 -12.56 -21.88
CA THR A 35 -5.88 -13.15 -22.11
C THR A 35 -4.78 -12.29 -21.47
N SER A 36 -4.82 -10.96 -21.66
CA SER A 36 -3.90 -10.01 -21.00
C SER A 36 -3.96 -10.10 -19.47
N ASN A 37 -5.18 -10.19 -18.91
CA ASN A 37 -5.38 -10.35 -17.46
C ASN A 37 -4.77 -11.64 -16.92
N ILE A 38 -4.96 -12.76 -17.64
CA ILE A 38 -4.39 -14.07 -17.27
C ILE A 38 -2.86 -14.03 -17.35
N VAL A 39 -2.28 -13.51 -18.43
CA VAL A 39 -0.82 -13.41 -18.60
C VAL A 39 -0.18 -12.54 -17.49
N ALA A 40 -0.78 -11.39 -17.18
CA ALA A 40 -0.28 -10.52 -16.11
C ALA A 40 -0.37 -11.17 -14.71
N ALA A 41 -1.43 -11.94 -14.44
CA ALA A 41 -1.59 -12.68 -13.20
C ALA A 41 -0.61 -13.86 -13.09
N LYS A 42 -0.40 -14.61 -14.19
CA LYS A 42 0.60 -15.69 -14.27
C LYS A 42 2.01 -15.20 -13.98
N ALA A 43 2.44 -14.10 -14.61
CA ALA A 43 3.77 -13.53 -14.41
C ALA A 43 4.06 -13.19 -12.93
N VAL A 44 3.04 -12.76 -12.17
CA VAL A 44 3.16 -12.59 -10.72
C VAL A 44 3.25 -13.93 -9.99
N ALA A 45 2.40 -14.90 -10.32
CA ALA A 45 2.45 -16.22 -9.70
C ALA A 45 3.79 -16.92 -9.91
N ASP A 46 4.36 -16.85 -11.11
CA ASP A 46 5.68 -17.42 -11.46
C ASP A 46 6.83 -16.74 -10.70
N ALA A 47 6.73 -15.44 -10.41
CA ALA A 47 7.72 -14.72 -9.60
C ALA A 47 7.78 -15.22 -8.14
N VAL A 48 6.62 -15.51 -7.52
CA VAL A 48 6.54 -16.00 -6.12
C VAL A 48 6.66 -17.53 -6.02
N ARG A 49 6.35 -18.28 -7.09
CA ARG A 49 6.47 -19.76 -7.21
C ARG A 49 7.81 -20.31 -6.69
N THR A 50 8.89 -19.61 -7.00
CA THR A 50 10.27 -20.00 -6.61
C THR A 50 10.57 -19.79 -5.12
N SER A 51 9.63 -19.25 -4.33
CA SER A 51 9.69 -19.16 -2.88
C SER A 51 8.76 -20.17 -2.18
N LEU A 52 8.04 -21.02 -2.91
CA LEU A 52 7.16 -22.01 -2.27
C LEU A 52 7.94 -23.18 -1.64
N GLY A 53 7.66 -23.47 -0.37
CA GLY A 53 8.15 -24.67 0.33
C GLY A 53 9.48 -24.49 1.05
N PRO A 54 9.97 -25.53 1.77
CA PRO A 54 11.14 -25.44 2.65
C PRO A 54 12.49 -25.32 1.90
N ARG A 55 12.49 -25.40 0.57
CA ARG A 55 13.65 -25.09 -0.31
C ARG A 55 13.37 -23.86 -1.21
N GLY A 56 12.29 -23.14 -0.95
CA GLY A 56 11.99 -21.88 -1.63
C GLY A 56 13.08 -20.84 -1.37
N MET A 57 13.42 -20.06 -2.40
CA MET A 57 14.44 -19.02 -2.31
C MET A 57 13.84 -17.67 -1.90
N ASP A 58 14.44 -17.04 -0.90
CA ASP A 58 14.10 -15.68 -0.46
C ASP A 58 14.22 -14.66 -1.60
N LYS A 59 13.41 -13.59 -1.53
CA LYS A 59 13.47 -12.46 -2.44
C LYS A 59 14.09 -11.25 -1.73
N MET A 60 15.11 -10.67 -2.35
CA MET A 60 15.63 -9.36 -1.99
C MET A 60 14.88 -8.30 -2.78
N ILE A 61 14.21 -7.38 -2.08
CA ILE A 61 13.43 -6.30 -2.66
C ILE A 61 14.00 -4.97 -2.16
N GLN A 62 14.36 -4.10 -3.10
CA GLN A 62 14.77 -2.74 -2.79
C GLN A 62 13.59 -1.78 -3.03
N SER A 63 13.12 -1.14 -1.96
CA SER A 63 12.12 -0.09 -2.04
C SER A 63 12.69 1.19 -2.67
N GLY A 64 11.84 2.04 -3.25
CA GLY A 64 12.26 3.31 -3.86
C GLY A 64 13.00 4.28 -2.92
N ASN A 65 12.87 4.08 -1.60
CA ASN A 65 13.60 4.83 -0.57
C ASN A 65 15.02 4.29 -0.31
N GLY A 66 15.46 3.26 -1.04
CA GLY A 66 16.74 2.57 -0.86
C GLY A 66 16.74 1.47 0.22
N GLU A 67 15.67 1.35 1.01
CA GLU A 67 15.52 0.28 2.01
C GLU A 67 15.41 -1.09 1.33
N VAL A 68 16.28 -2.01 1.75
CA VAL A 68 16.31 -3.40 1.28
C VAL A 68 15.57 -4.27 2.30
N THR A 69 14.65 -5.10 1.83
CA THR A 69 14.05 -6.19 2.61
C THR A 69 14.45 -7.52 1.98
N ILE A 70 14.67 -8.54 2.81
CA ILE A 70 14.82 -9.93 2.38
C ILE A 70 13.66 -10.70 3.02
N THR A 71 12.93 -11.49 2.24
CA THR A 71 11.72 -12.18 2.69
C THR A 71 11.43 -13.44 1.87
N ASN A 72 10.90 -14.47 2.52
CA ASN A 72 10.30 -15.64 1.87
C ASN A 72 8.78 -15.49 1.70
N ASP A 73 8.11 -14.76 2.63
CA ASP A 73 6.67 -14.61 2.66
C ASP A 73 6.11 -13.90 1.41
N GLY A 74 5.19 -14.58 0.72
CA GLY A 74 4.52 -14.12 -0.48
C GLY A 74 3.71 -12.84 -0.28
N ALA A 75 3.12 -12.61 0.89
CA ALA A 75 2.36 -11.38 1.14
C ALA A 75 3.30 -10.16 1.18
N THR A 76 4.40 -10.26 1.94
CA THR A 76 5.45 -9.23 2.00
C THR A 76 6.08 -8.99 0.63
N ILE A 77 6.40 -10.04 -0.12
CA ILE A 77 6.94 -9.95 -1.49
C ILE A 77 6.00 -9.12 -2.38
N LEU A 78 4.72 -9.48 -2.41
CA LEU A 78 3.71 -8.86 -3.26
C LEU A 78 3.33 -7.44 -2.82
N ASN A 79 3.42 -7.15 -1.53
CA ASN A 79 3.16 -5.81 -0.97
C ASN A 79 4.27 -4.80 -1.29
N GLN A 80 5.52 -5.26 -1.33
CA GLN A 80 6.67 -4.41 -1.66
C GLN A 80 6.92 -4.30 -3.17
N MET A 81 6.48 -5.29 -3.97
CA MET A 81 6.58 -5.25 -5.42
C MET A 81 5.67 -4.17 -6.03
N SER A 82 6.24 -3.26 -6.83
CA SER A 82 5.52 -2.17 -7.48
C SER A 82 4.69 -2.65 -8.68
N VAL A 83 3.54 -3.26 -8.40
CA VAL A 83 2.64 -3.85 -9.42
C VAL A 83 1.74 -2.80 -10.07
N VAL A 84 1.89 -2.60 -11.39
CA VAL A 84 1.10 -1.64 -12.18
C VAL A 84 -0.21 -2.23 -12.71
N HIS A 85 -0.22 -3.52 -13.11
CA HIS A 85 -1.39 -4.11 -13.78
C HIS A 85 -2.54 -4.39 -12.79
N PRO A 86 -3.80 -3.99 -13.08
CA PRO A 86 -4.92 -4.13 -12.13
C PRO A 86 -5.16 -5.56 -11.65
N THR A 87 -5.14 -6.55 -12.55
CA THR A 87 -5.31 -7.97 -12.20
C THR A 87 -4.18 -8.50 -11.32
N ALA A 88 -2.96 -8.04 -11.55
CA ALA A 88 -1.81 -8.42 -10.74
C ALA A 88 -1.94 -7.84 -9.32
N LYS A 89 -2.48 -6.61 -9.19
CA LYS A 89 -2.85 -6.04 -7.89
C LYS A 89 -3.96 -6.83 -7.17
N MET A 90 -4.88 -7.48 -7.89
CA MET A 90 -5.85 -8.39 -7.27
C MET A 90 -5.18 -9.61 -6.61
N LEU A 91 -4.05 -10.11 -7.14
CA LEU A 91 -3.28 -11.17 -6.50
C LEU A 91 -2.53 -10.68 -5.24
N VAL A 92 -2.09 -9.42 -5.22
CA VAL A 92 -1.53 -8.78 -4.00
C VAL A 92 -2.60 -8.76 -2.90
N GLU A 93 -3.81 -8.28 -3.19
CA GLU A 93 -4.91 -8.26 -2.21
C GLU A 93 -5.39 -9.68 -1.81
N LEU A 94 -5.32 -10.66 -2.72
CA LEU A 94 -5.58 -12.07 -2.43
C LEU A 94 -4.61 -12.62 -1.37
N SER A 95 -3.31 -12.34 -1.54
CA SER A 95 -2.28 -12.78 -0.59
C SER A 95 -2.45 -12.12 0.79
N LYS A 96 -2.77 -10.81 0.84
CA LYS A 96 -3.15 -10.13 2.10
C LYS A 96 -4.39 -10.71 2.77
N ALA A 97 -5.40 -11.13 2.01
CA ALA A 97 -6.61 -11.71 2.57
C ALA A 97 -6.32 -13.06 3.25
N GLN A 98 -5.45 -13.88 2.64
CA GLN A 98 -4.94 -15.12 3.22
C GLN A 98 -4.14 -14.87 4.51
N ASP A 99 -3.26 -13.86 4.49
CA ASP A 99 -2.45 -13.44 5.64
C ASP A 99 -3.31 -13.00 6.84
N ILE A 100 -4.31 -12.15 6.62
CA ILE A 100 -5.19 -11.65 7.69
C ILE A 100 -5.98 -12.79 8.36
N GLU A 101 -6.56 -13.71 7.59
CA GLU A 101 -7.49 -14.72 8.12
C GLU A 101 -6.80 -15.99 8.62
N ALA A 102 -5.82 -16.50 7.84
CA ALA A 102 -5.01 -17.66 8.17
C ALA A 102 -3.62 -17.22 8.70
N GLY A 103 -2.88 -16.41 7.95
CA GLY A 103 -1.51 -16.00 8.29
C GLY A 103 -0.46 -17.09 8.02
N ASP A 104 -0.79 -18.00 7.10
CA ASP A 104 0.12 -18.90 6.41
C ASP A 104 -0.51 -19.25 5.04
N GLY A 105 0.27 -19.79 4.10
CA GLY A 105 -0.16 -20.13 2.74
C GLY A 105 -0.27 -18.93 1.79
N THR A 106 0.32 -17.78 2.14
CA THR A 106 0.32 -16.53 1.36
C THR A 106 0.91 -16.71 -0.06
N THR A 107 1.96 -17.53 -0.19
CA THR A 107 2.53 -17.95 -1.48
C THR A 107 1.63 -18.98 -2.18
N THR A 108 1.13 -19.98 -1.45
CA THR A 108 0.32 -21.08 -2.00
C THR A 108 -0.95 -20.59 -2.69
N VAL A 109 -1.68 -19.65 -2.08
CA VAL A 109 -2.93 -19.11 -2.65
C VAL A 109 -2.70 -18.39 -3.98
N VAL A 110 -1.55 -17.73 -4.16
CA VAL A 110 -1.18 -17.01 -5.38
C VAL A 110 -0.77 -17.98 -6.49
N VAL A 111 0.02 -19.00 -6.16
CA VAL A 111 0.41 -20.06 -7.11
C VAL A 111 -0.81 -20.86 -7.58
N LEU A 112 -1.73 -21.21 -6.66
CA LEU A 112 -3.01 -21.84 -6.99
C LEU A 112 -3.88 -20.96 -7.92
N ALA A 113 -4.00 -19.65 -7.63
CA ALA A 113 -4.74 -18.74 -8.49
C ALA A 113 -4.12 -18.62 -9.90
N GLY A 114 -2.78 -18.56 -10.01
CA GLY A 114 -2.08 -18.56 -11.30
C GLY A 114 -2.33 -19.84 -12.11
N SER A 115 -2.27 -21.00 -11.46
CA SER A 115 -2.55 -22.31 -12.08
C SER A 115 -4.01 -22.44 -12.52
N LEU A 116 -4.96 -21.98 -11.71
CA LEU A 116 -6.38 -21.96 -12.08
C LEU A 116 -6.67 -21.01 -13.27
N LEU A 117 -5.92 -19.91 -13.41
CA LEU A 117 -6.00 -19.03 -14.58
C LEU A 117 -5.40 -19.67 -15.84
N ASP A 118 -4.32 -20.46 -15.71
CA ASP A 118 -3.79 -21.28 -16.80
C ASP A 118 -4.78 -22.35 -17.28
N ALA A 119 -5.40 -23.06 -16.33
CA ALA A 119 -6.46 -24.01 -16.61
C ALA A 119 -7.66 -23.33 -17.30
N ALA A 120 -8.03 -22.11 -16.86
CA ALA A 120 -9.10 -21.34 -17.50
C ALA A 120 -8.74 -20.92 -18.94
N GLU A 121 -7.52 -20.45 -19.21
CA GLU A 121 -7.08 -20.11 -20.58
C GLU A 121 -7.20 -21.30 -21.54
N LYS A 122 -6.75 -22.49 -21.10
CA LYS A 122 -6.86 -23.75 -21.86
C LYS A 122 -8.31 -24.19 -22.11
N LEU A 123 -9.28 -23.71 -21.32
CA LEU A 123 -10.72 -23.95 -21.52
C LEU A 123 -11.37 -22.87 -22.40
N LEU A 124 -10.93 -21.61 -22.28
CA LEU A 124 -11.36 -20.51 -23.15
C LEU A 124 -10.94 -20.76 -24.60
N ALA A 125 -9.71 -21.25 -24.83
CA ALA A 125 -9.22 -21.65 -26.15
C ALA A 125 -10.03 -22.80 -26.79
N LYS A 126 -10.82 -23.55 -25.99
CA LYS A 126 -11.76 -24.59 -26.47
C LYS A 126 -13.18 -24.06 -26.70
N GLY A 127 -13.40 -22.75 -26.58
CA GLY A 127 -14.70 -22.09 -26.77
C GLY A 127 -15.68 -22.26 -25.60
N ILE A 128 -15.23 -22.64 -24.40
CA ILE A 128 -16.10 -22.76 -23.23
C ILE A 128 -16.36 -21.35 -22.66
N HIS A 129 -17.64 -21.03 -22.40
CA HIS A 129 -18.01 -19.69 -21.94
C HIS A 129 -17.41 -19.38 -20.54
N PRO A 130 -16.81 -18.19 -20.34
CA PRO A 130 -16.16 -17.82 -19.08
C PRO A 130 -17.01 -18.01 -17.82
N THR A 131 -18.31 -17.67 -17.88
CA THR A 131 -19.23 -17.86 -16.76
C THR A 131 -19.34 -19.33 -16.36
N THR A 132 -19.43 -20.25 -17.33
CA THR A 132 -19.53 -21.69 -17.11
C THR A 132 -18.26 -22.24 -16.45
N ILE A 133 -17.08 -21.75 -16.85
CA ILE A 133 -15.80 -22.07 -16.19
C ILE A 133 -15.85 -21.57 -14.74
N SER A 134 -16.23 -20.30 -14.54
CA SER A 134 -16.21 -19.65 -13.23
C SER A 134 -17.17 -20.28 -12.21
N ASP A 135 -18.36 -20.69 -12.62
CA ASP A 135 -19.33 -21.35 -11.75
C ASP A 135 -18.99 -22.84 -11.55
N SER A 136 -18.35 -23.49 -12.54
CA SER A 136 -17.82 -24.86 -12.38
C SER A 136 -16.67 -24.90 -11.37
N PHE A 137 -15.73 -23.95 -11.43
CA PHE A 137 -14.62 -23.85 -10.48
C PHE A 137 -15.12 -23.56 -9.06
N GLN A 138 -16.14 -22.72 -8.88
CA GLN A 138 -16.75 -22.51 -7.56
C GLN A 138 -17.37 -23.80 -6.99
N ARG A 139 -18.04 -24.61 -7.81
CA ARG A 139 -18.59 -25.90 -7.38
C ARG A 139 -17.51 -26.96 -7.10
N ALA A 140 -16.39 -26.92 -7.84
CA ALA A 140 -15.24 -27.77 -7.58
C ALA A 140 -14.52 -27.37 -6.27
N ALA A 141 -14.40 -26.07 -5.98
CA ALA A 141 -13.84 -25.57 -4.73
C ALA A 141 -14.68 -25.98 -3.51
N THR A 142 -16.01 -25.84 -3.54
CA THR A 142 -16.87 -26.28 -2.42
C THR A 142 -16.97 -27.80 -2.25
N PHE A 143 -16.66 -28.57 -3.30
CA PHE A 143 -16.42 -30.02 -3.16
C PHE A 143 -15.04 -30.30 -2.55
N SER A 144 -14.02 -29.53 -2.93
CA SER A 144 -12.65 -29.64 -2.40
C SER A 144 -12.59 -29.36 -0.90
N GLU A 145 -13.29 -28.32 -0.41
CA GLU A 145 -13.43 -28.01 1.02
C GLU A 145 -13.90 -29.23 1.82
N LYS A 146 -14.91 -29.97 1.31
CA LYS A 146 -15.44 -31.18 1.97
C LYS A 146 -14.44 -32.33 1.99
N VAL A 147 -13.70 -32.52 0.89
CA VAL A 147 -12.64 -33.55 0.82
C VAL A 147 -11.53 -33.26 1.83
N LEU A 148 -11.17 -31.98 2.02
CA LEU A 148 -10.22 -31.55 3.04
C LEU A 148 -10.79 -31.76 4.46
N GLU A 149 -12.05 -31.44 4.70
CA GLU A 149 -12.71 -31.68 6.00
C GLU A 149 -12.80 -33.18 6.35
N GLU A 150 -13.05 -34.06 5.38
CA GLU A 150 -13.03 -35.52 5.55
C GLU A 150 -11.63 -36.12 5.73
N MET A 151 -10.58 -35.42 5.28
CA MET A 151 -9.18 -35.82 5.41
C MET A 151 -8.58 -35.37 6.75
N ALA A 152 -9.19 -34.38 7.40
CA ALA A 152 -8.60 -33.71 8.54
C ALA A 152 -8.73 -34.50 9.85
N THR A 153 -7.68 -34.47 10.66
CA THR A 153 -7.63 -35.14 11.96
C THR A 153 -7.81 -34.13 13.09
N PRO A 154 -8.70 -34.38 14.07
CA PRO A 154 -8.91 -33.47 15.19
C PRO A 154 -7.66 -33.39 16.09
N ILE A 155 -7.40 -32.22 16.67
CA ILE A 155 -6.29 -31.96 17.60
C ILE A 155 -6.84 -31.46 18.95
N ASP A 156 -6.19 -31.80 20.07
CA ASP A 156 -6.43 -31.12 21.34
C ASP A 156 -5.48 -29.91 21.49
N ILE A 157 -6.02 -28.79 21.98
CA ILE A 157 -5.23 -27.56 22.22
C ILE A 157 -4.39 -27.70 23.52
N ASN A 158 -4.73 -28.67 24.38
CA ASN A 158 -3.98 -28.92 25.60
C ASN A 158 -2.60 -29.55 25.36
N ASP A 159 -2.36 -30.16 24.19
CA ASP A 159 -1.05 -30.74 23.85
C ASP A 159 -0.06 -29.65 23.42
N ASP A 160 0.88 -29.28 24.31
CA ASP A 160 1.96 -28.34 24.00
C ASP A 160 2.94 -28.88 22.95
N ASP A 161 3.23 -30.18 22.95
CA ASP A 161 4.27 -30.78 22.10
C ASP A 161 3.82 -30.86 20.63
N GLU A 162 2.55 -31.21 20.37
CA GLU A 162 1.98 -31.14 19.02
C GLU A 162 1.93 -29.70 18.50
N LEU A 163 1.50 -28.74 19.32
CA LEU A 163 1.47 -27.32 18.94
C LEU A 163 2.87 -26.76 18.66
N VAL A 164 3.89 -27.16 19.43
CA VAL A 164 5.28 -26.77 19.16
C VAL A 164 5.79 -27.36 17.84
N LYS A 165 5.53 -28.64 17.54
CA LYS A 165 5.89 -29.26 16.25
C LYS A 165 5.25 -28.54 15.06
N LEU A 166 3.99 -28.10 15.20
CA LEU A 166 3.25 -27.33 14.19
C LEU A 166 3.88 -25.95 13.96
N ALA A 167 4.18 -25.21 15.02
CA ALA A 167 4.88 -23.93 14.92
C ALA A 167 6.31 -24.08 14.33
N MET A 168 7.05 -25.13 14.70
CA MET A 168 8.36 -25.43 14.10
C MET A 168 8.25 -25.70 12.59
N THR A 169 7.20 -26.39 12.15
CA THR A 169 7.00 -26.72 10.72
C THR A 169 6.83 -25.47 9.87
N SER A 170 6.05 -24.47 10.33
CA SER A 170 5.90 -23.18 9.63
C SER A 170 7.16 -22.30 9.66
N LEU A 171 8.00 -22.43 10.70
CA LEU A 171 9.28 -21.70 10.80
C LEU A 171 10.41 -22.31 9.97
N ASN A 172 10.32 -23.59 9.59
CA ASN A 172 11.41 -24.33 8.93
C ASN A 172 11.75 -23.84 7.51
N SER A 173 10.85 -23.11 6.84
CA SER A 173 11.08 -22.54 5.50
C SER A 173 11.79 -21.19 5.50
N LYS A 174 12.09 -20.62 6.67
CA LYS A 174 12.51 -19.22 6.83
C LYS A 174 13.96 -19.09 7.31
N VAL A 175 14.51 -17.88 7.21
CA VAL A 175 15.88 -17.57 7.66
C VAL A 175 16.10 -17.94 9.14
N VAL A 176 15.06 -17.81 9.97
CA VAL A 176 15.12 -18.16 11.42
C VAL A 176 14.94 -19.65 11.74
N SER A 177 14.89 -20.53 10.73
CA SER A 177 14.71 -21.99 10.90
C SER A 177 15.69 -22.61 11.90
N GLN A 178 16.93 -22.11 11.99
CA GLN A 178 17.94 -22.55 12.97
C GLN A 178 17.49 -22.30 14.44
N HIS A 179 16.75 -21.22 14.69
CA HIS A 179 16.24 -20.83 16.01
C HIS A 179 14.75 -21.21 16.21
N SER A 180 14.19 -22.05 15.33
CA SER A 180 12.82 -22.55 15.43
C SER A 180 12.50 -23.22 16.77
N HIS A 181 13.47 -23.94 17.34
CA HIS A 181 13.39 -24.59 18.66
C HIS A 181 13.12 -23.62 19.82
N LEU A 182 13.48 -22.33 19.66
CA LEU A 182 13.29 -21.27 20.66
C LEU A 182 12.01 -20.47 20.36
N LEU A 183 11.79 -20.12 19.09
CA LEU A 183 10.65 -19.29 18.67
C LEU A 183 9.31 -20.03 18.72
N ALA A 184 9.27 -21.34 18.43
CA ALA A 184 8.03 -22.12 18.43
C ALA A 184 7.40 -22.25 19.83
N PRO A 185 8.12 -22.65 20.90
CA PRO A 185 7.57 -22.64 22.26
C PRO A 185 7.10 -21.25 22.72
N MET A 186 7.83 -20.19 22.38
CA MET A 186 7.39 -18.82 22.69
C MET A 186 6.06 -18.46 22.02
N ALA A 187 5.87 -18.83 20.73
CA ALA A 187 4.62 -18.58 20.02
C ALA A 187 3.44 -19.34 20.66
N VAL A 188 3.62 -20.62 20.99
CA VAL A 188 2.59 -21.46 21.65
C VAL A 188 2.23 -20.88 23.03
N GLN A 189 3.23 -20.57 23.87
CA GLN A 189 3.00 -19.99 25.20
C GLN A 189 2.31 -18.61 25.12
N ALA A 190 2.67 -17.77 24.16
CA ALA A 190 2.05 -16.46 23.96
C ALA A 190 0.57 -16.60 23.58
N VAL A 191 0.22 -17.52 22.67
CA VAL A 191 -1.18 -17.76 22.28
C VAL A 191 -1.98 -18.41 23.41
N LYS A 192 -1.44 -19.42 24.11
CA LYS A 192 -2.11 -20.05 25.26
C LYS A 192 -2.43 -19.05 26.37
N LYS A 193 -1.55 -18.08 26.64
CA LYS A 193 -1.80 -16.99 27.61
C LYS A 193 -2.92 -16.01 27.23
N LEU A 194 -3.30 -15.93 25.95
CA LEU A 194 -4.45 -15.14 25.52
C LEU A 194 -5.79 -15.89 25.66
N MET A 195 -5.77 -17.22 25.74
CA MET A 195 -6.98 -18.03 25.90
C MET A 195 -7.51 -17.90 27.33
N SER A 196 -8.57 -17.11 27.49
CA SER A 196 -9.23 -16.91 28.79
C SER A 196 -10.15 -18.08 29.14
N SER A 197 -10.72 -18.74 28.13
CA SER A 197 -11.48 -19.98 28.22
C SER A 197 -11.12 -20.91 27.04
N PRO A 198 -11.15 -22.25 27.21
CA PRO A 198 -11.03 -23.19 26.10
C PRO A 198 -12.19 -23.11 25.08
N GLU A 199 -13.22 -22.28 25.31
CA GLU A 199 -14.34 -22.04 24.38
C GLU A 199 -14.16 -20.81 23.47
N ASP A 200 -13.14 -19.97 23.69
CA ASP A 200 -12.91 -18.75 22.89
C ASP A 200 -12.52 -19.08 21.44
N ALA A 201 -13.47 -18.96 20.52
CA ALA A 201 -13.31 -19.30 19.10
C ALA A 201 -12.35 -18.39 18.31
N SER A 202 -11.84 -17.29 18.89
CA SER A 202 -10.95 -16.35 18.21
C SER A 202 -9.94 -15.68 19.13
N VAL A 203 -8.66 -15.95 18.91
CA VAL A 203 -7.55 -15.25 19.59
C VAL A 203 -7.24 -13.92 18.87
N ASN A 204 -7.21 -12.82 19.62
CA ASN A 204 -6.84 -11.50 19.09
C ASN A 204 -5.33 -11.26 19.21
N LEU A 205 -4.59 -11.46 18.12
CA LEU A 205 -3.13 -11.28 18.07
C LEU A 205 -2.66 -9.85 18.39
N LYS A 206 -3.53 -8.82 18.36
CA LYS A 206 -3.18 -7.47 18.82
C LYS A 206 -2.84 -7.40 20.31
N LEU A 207 -3.15 -8.45 21.07
CA LEU A 207 -2.78 -8.59 22.48
C LEU A 207 -1.40 -9.24 22.65
N ILE A 208 -0.69 -9.55 21.56
CA ILE A 208 0.72 -9.94 21.57
C ILE A 208 1.51 -8.78 20.95
N LYS A 209 2.36 -8.12 21.74
CA LYS A 209 3.23 -7.07 21.23
C LYS A 209 4.65 -7.60 21.05
N VAL A 210 5.12 -7.61 19.82
CA VAL A 210 6.52 -7.82 19.50
C VAL A 210 7.23 -6.48 19.56
N VAL A 211 8.30 -6.37 20.36
CA VAL A 211 9.21 -5.22 20.34
C VAL A 211 10.56 -5.69 19.84
N LYS A 212 11.02 -5.06 18.77
CA LYS A 212 12.28 -5.40 18.11
C LYS A 212 13.40 -4.47 18.54
N LYS A 213 14.59 -5.03 18.78
CA LYS A 213 15.81 -4.27 19.14
C LYS A 213 17.03 -4.84 18.44
N LEU A 214 17.85 -3.96 17.85
CA LEU A 214 19.12 -4.37 17.26
C LEU A 214 20.15 -4.75 18.34
N GLY A 215 21.05 -5.67 17.99
CA GLY A 215 22.11 -6.20 18.84
C GLY A 215 21.76 -7.56 19.46
N GLU A 216 22.81 -8.27 19.90
CA GLU A 216 22.78 -9.71 20.28
C GLU A 216 22.36 -10.64 19.12
N THR A 217 22.22 -11.93 19.41
CA THR A 217 21.70 -12.95 18.48
C THR A 217 20.19 -13.11 18.65
N VAL A 218 19.55 -13.85 17.75
CA VAL A 218 18.11 -14.18 17.87
C VAL A 218 17.84 -15.04 19.12
N GLU A 219 18.86 -15.72 19.65
CA GLU A 219 18.77 -16.61 20.82
C GLU A 219 18.50 -15.85 22.14
N GLU A 220 18.86 -14.56 22.21
CA GLU A 220 18.53 -13.68 23.34
C GLU A 220 17.09 -13.11 23.27
N SER A 221 16.28 -13.56 22.30
CA SER A 221 14.86 -13.21 22.23
C SER A 221 14.07 -13.91 23.35
N GLN A 222 13.23 -13.16 24.06
CA GLN A 222 12.57 -13.63 25.29
C GLN A 222 11.08 -13.29 25.31
N LEU A 223 10.28 -14.27 25.72
CA LEU A 223 8.89 -14.08 26.13
C LEU A 223 8.87 -13.39 27.50
N ILE A 224 8.23 -12.23 27.61
CA ILE A 224 8.18 -11.47 28.85
C ILE A 224 6.77 -11.55 29.43
N GLU A 225 6.69 -12.01 30.68
CA GLU A 225 5.45 -12.10 31.46
C GLU A 225 5.04 -10.73 32.02
N GLY A 226 4.86 -9.77 31.11
CA GLY A 226 4.45 -8.41 31.42
C GLY A 226 4.68 -7.44 30.27
N ALA A 227 4.62 -6.14 30.56
CA ALA A 227 4.73 -5.10 29.56
C ALA A 227 6.19 -4.84 29.16
N LEU A 228 6.42 -4.74 27.85
CA LEU A 228 7.66 -4.25 27.28
C LEU A 228 7.37 -2.92 26.58
N ILE A 229 8.08 -1.86 26.98
CA ILE A 229 7.86 -0.50 26.49
C ILE A 229 9.13 -0.01 25.79
N ASP A 230 9.00 0.27 24.49
CA ASP A 230 10.08 0.73 23.61
C ASP A 230 10.56 2.17 23.92
N GLN A 231 9.70 2.97 24.55
CA GLN A 231 10.00 4.36 24.91
C GLN A 231 10.98 4.43 26.09
N LYS A 232 11.82 5.47 26.10
CA LYS A 232 12.87 5.70 27.11
C LYS A 232 12.30 6.36 28.37
N SER A 233 12.95 6.16 29.51
CA SER A 233 12.63 6.94 30.72
C SER A 233 13.01 8.42 30.54
N MET A 234 12.21 9.33 31.12
CA MET A 234 12.40 10.77 30.99
C MET A 234 12.70 11.46 32.34
N GLY A 235 13.63 12.40 32.31
CA GLY A 235 13.96 13.30 33.42
C GLY A 235 15.35 13.06 34.00
N HIS A 236 16.16 14.12 34.07
CA HIS A 236 17.47 14.06 34.71
C HIS A 236 17.31 13.81 36.23
N GLY A 237 17.83 12.69 36.71
CA GLY A 237 17.68 12.24 38.10
C GLY A 237 16.41 11.42 38.39
N GLY A 238 15.69 10.95 37.37
CA GLY A 238 14.62 9.95 37.54
C GLY A 238 15.17 8.57 37.96
N PRO A 239 14.37 7.73 38.65
CA PRO A 239 14.77 6.37 39.00
C PRO A 239 14.73 5.45 37.76
N ALA A 240 15.83 4.75 37.47
CA ALA A 240 15.91 3.77 36.37
C ALA A 240 15.31 2.40 36.73
N ARG A 241 15.15 2.11 38.03
CA ARG A 241 14.53 0.88 38.57
C ARG A 241 13.57 1.24 39.69
N VAL A 242 12.38 0.64 39.67
CA VAL A 242 11.31 0.83 40.65
C VAL A 242 10.76 -0.52 41.08
N GLU A 243 10.85 -0.82 42.37
CA GLU A 243 10.27 -2.02 42.98
C GLU A 243 8.88 -1.71 43.54
N LYS A 244 7.95 -2.66 43.43
CA LYS A 244 6.53 -2.55 43.80
C LYS A 244 5.90 -1.29 43.18
N ALA A 245 6.01 -1.20 41.86
CA ALA A 245 5.50 -0.11 41.07
C ALA A 245 3.95 -0.09 41.06
N LYS A 246 3.39 1.09 41.32
CA LYS A 246 2.03 1.44 40.93
C LYS A 246 2.10 2.24 39.65
N ILE A 247 1.49 1.73 38.58
CA ILE A 247 1.60 2.24 37.22
C ILE A 247 0.30 2.96 36.83
N GLY A 248 0.39 4.24 36.49
CA GLY A 248 -0.75 5.04 36.02
C GLY A 248 -0.64 5.34 34.53
N LEU A 249 -1.70 5.07 33.77
CA LEU A 249 -1.79 5.39 32.34
C LEU A 249 -2.65 6.65 32.13
N ILE A 250 -2.02 7.70 31.60
CA ILE A 250 -2.56 9.04 31.45
C ILE A 250 -2.75 9.40 29.97
N GLN A 251 -3.92 9.94 29.66
CA GLN A 251 -4.27 10.47 28.34
C GLN A 251 -4.29 12.02 28.30
N PHE A 252 -4.28 12.69 29.45
CA PHE A 252 -4.18 14.15 29.56
C PHE A 252 -2.72 14.65 29.56
N GLN A 253 -2.50 15.91 29.16
CA GLN A 253 -1.17 16.51 29.16
C GLN A 253 -0.79 17.10 30.52
N ILE A 254 0.50 17.05 30.87
CA ILE A 254 1.07 17.69 32.07
C ILE A 254 1.86 18.93 31.63
N SER A 255 1.13 19.90 31.10
CA SER A 255 1.62 21.17 30.56
C SER A 255 1.04 22.37 31.33
N PRO A 256 1.54 23.61 31.12
CA PRO A 256 0.81 24.82 31.50
C PRO A 256 -0.62 24.82 30.91
N PRO A 257 -1.57 25.53 31.53
CA PRO A 257 -2.98 25.50 31.13
C PRO A 257 -3.21 26.21 29.79
N LYS A 258 -3.25 25.43 28.71
CA LYS A 258 -3.56 25.90 27.34
C LYS A 258 -5.02 25.55 27.00
N PRO A 259 -5.93 26.53 26.79
CA PRO A 259 -7.29 26.25 26.32
C PRO A 259 -7.31 25.76 24.86
N ASN A 260 -8.44 25.18 24.43
CA ASN A 260 -8.61 24.68 23.05
C ASN A 260 -8.89 25.80 22.04
N MET A 261 -9.31 26.97 22.53
CA MET A 261 -9.46 28.19 21.72
C MET A 261 -8.18 29.02 21.78
N GLU A 262 -7.96 29.87 20.77
CA GLU A 262 -6.90 30.87 20.81
C GLU A 262 -7.06 31.75 22.05
N ASN A 263 -5.97 31.89 22.80
CA ASN A 263 -5.91 32.70 24.02
C ASN A 263 -4.67 33.57 23.98
N GLN A 264 -4.81 34.83 24.38
CA GLN A 264 -3.72 35.79 24.50
C GLN A 264 -3.66 36.30 25.93
N VAL A 265 -2.57 35.98 26.63
CA VAL A 265 -2.32 36.48 27.98
C VAL A 265 -1.69 37.87 27.86
N VAL A 266 -2.50 38.91 28.06
CA VAL A 266 -2.03 40.29 28.06
C VAL A 266 -1.41 40.61 29.42
N ILE A 267 -0.11 40.92 29.43
CA ILE A 267 0.65 41.31 30.63
C ILE A 267 0.85 42.82 30.58
N SER A 268 0.23 43.55 31.51
CA SER A 268 0.26 45.02 31.54
C SER A 268 1.32 45.59 32.48
N ASP A 269 1.82 44.78 33.42
CA ASP A 269 2.74 45.20 34.48
C ASP A 269 3.78 44.10 34.79
N TYR A 270 4.98 44.50 35.16
CA TYR A 270 6.07 43.60 35.54
C TYR A 270 5.69 42.70 36.73
N ALA A 271 4.93 43.21 37.70
CA ALA A 271 4.47 42.39 38.83
C ALA A 271 3.42 41.34 38.42
N GLN A 272 2.76 41.49 37.27
CA GLN A 272 1.85 40.46 36.71
C GLN A 272 2.63 39.34 36.03
N MET A 273 3.73 39.64 35.33
CA MET A 273 4.62 38.63 34.74
C MET A 273 5.11 37.65 35.79
N ASP A 274 5.56 38.19 36.93
CA ASP A 274 6.09 37.43 38.06
C ASP A 274 5.02 36.58 38.78
N ARG A 275 3.74 36.96 38.67
CA ARG A 275 2.60 36.17 39.18
C ARG A 275 2.24 35.04 38.22
N ALA A 276 2.15 35.32 36.91
CA ALA A 276 1.85 34.32 35.89
C ALA A 276 2.84 33.15 35.93
N LEU A 277 4.15 33.43 36.00
CA LEU A 277 5.19 32.40 36.13
C LEU A 277 5.07 31.57 37.43
N LYS A 278 4.61 32.17 38.53
CA LYS A 278 4.35 31.47 39.80
C LYS A 278 3.08 30.62 39.71
N GLU A 279 2.03 31.10 39.05
CA GLU A 279 0.77 30.36 38.85
C GLU A 279 0.97 29.16 37.93
N GLU A 280 1.66 29.29 36.79
CA GLU A 280 2.00 28.15 35.92
C GLU A 280 2.80 27.08 36.68
N ARG A 281 3.80 27.51 37.46
CA ARG A 281 4.60 26.62 38.31
C ARG A 281 3.76 25.92 39.37
N ASN A 282 2.85 26.64 40.02
CA ASN A 282 1.98 26.09 41.06
C ASN A 282 0.97 25.09 40.46
N TYR A 283 0.37 25.40 39.31
CA TYR A 283 -0.54 24.52 38.59
C TYR A 283 0.11 23.16 38.27
N ILE A 284 1.29 23.17 37.63
CA ILE A 284 2.05 21.93 37.34
C ILE A 284 2.39 21.18 38.63
N LEU A 285 2.76 21.89 39.70
CA LEU A 285 3.11 21.30 40.98
C LEU A 285 1.90 20.71 41.72
N GLU A 286 0.69 21.25 41.53
CA GLU A 286 -0.57 20.68 42.03
C GLU A 286 -0.94 19.38 41.30
N LEU A 287 -0.82 19.34 39.96
CA LEU A 287 -0.97 18.12 39.18
C LEU A 287 -0.01 17.01 39.65
N CYS A 288 1.27 17.35 39.83
CA CYS A 288 2.28 16.42 40.34
C CYS A 288 1.92 15.91 41.76
N LYS A 289 1.43 16.80 42.64
CA LYS A 289 0.96 16.44 43.99
C LYS A 289 -0.24 15.51 43.95
N GLN A 290 -1.21 15.72 43.06
CA GLN A 290 -2.38 14.84 42.92
C GLN A 290 -1.95 13.43 42.48
N ILE A 291 -1.09 13.33 41.47
CA ILE A 291 -0.51 12.05 41.00
C ILE A 291 0.25 11.33 42.14
N LYS A 292 1.02 12.07 42.95
CA LYS A 292 1.71 11.48 44.11
C LYS A 292 0.77 11.08 45.25
N LYS A 293 -0.32 11.83 45.49
CA LYS A 293 -1.36 11.48 46.48
C LYS A 293 -2.06 10.16 46.16
N ALA A 294 -2.30 9.86 44.87
CA ALA A 294 -2.82 8.56 44.45
C ALA A 294 -1.82 7.39 44.67
N GLY A 295 -0.56 7.70 44.96
CA GLY A 295 0.50 6.72 45.20
C GLY A 295 1.14 6.16 43.94
N CYS A 296 1.04 6.85 42.80
CA CYS A 296 1.69 6.44 41.57
C CYS A 296 3.22 6.54 41.67
N ASN A 297 3.92 5.52 41.14
CA ASN A 297 5.39 5.45 41.10
C ASN A 297 5.94 5.42 39.66
N VAL A 298 5.16 4.93 38.68
CA VAL A 298 5.53 4.88 37.26
C VAL A 298 4.40 5.46 36.42
N LEU A 299 4.72 6.44 35.58
CA LEU A 299 3.76 7.22 34.83
C LEU A 299 3.90 6.95 33.33
N LEU A 300 2.81 6.49 32.70
CA LEU A 300 2.71 6.22 31.28
C LEU A 300 1.88 7.33 30.62
N ILE A 301 2.49 8.19 29.79
CA ILE A 301 1.82 9.33 29.15
C ILE A 301 1.64 9.06 27.65
N GLN A 302 0.39 9.18 27.18
CA GLN A 302 0.06 9.14 25.76
C GLN A 302 0.76 10.24 24.95
N LYS A 303 1.25 9.88 23.76
CA LYS A 303 1.79 10.81 22.75
C LYS A 303 0.72 11.84 22.35
N SER A 304 1.01 13.11 22.61
CA SER A 304 0.14 14.22 22.20
C SER A 304 0.80 15.01 21.08
N ILE A 305 0.10 15.11 19.94
CA ILE A 305 0.59 15.82 18.74
C ILE A 305 0.13 17.29 18.76
N LEU A 306 -1.03 17.56 19.38
CA LEU A 306 -1.64 18.90 19.43
C LEU A 306 -0.98 19.83 20.47
N ARG A 307 -0.34 19.24 21.49
CA ARG A 307 0.25 19.94 22.64
C ARG A 307 1.40 19.13 23.22
N ASP A 308 2.28 19.82 23.93
CA ASP A 308 3.33 19.23 24.75
C ASP A 308 2.73 18.25 25.75
N ALA A 309 3.06 16.95 25.66
CA ALA A 309 2.52 15.93 26.54
C ALA A 309 2.98 16.11 28.01
N ILE A 310 4.21 16.62 28.20
CA ILE A 310 4.77 16.95 29.50
C ILE A 310 5.76 18.12 29.39
N ASN A 311 5.74 19.03 30.36
CA ASN A 311 6.71 20.13 30.48
C ASN A 311 7.97 19.69 31.26
N GLU A 312 9.13 20.28 30.94
CA GLU A 312 10.41 20.00 31.62
C GLU A 312 10.35 20.29 33.13
N MET A 313 9.63 21.34 33.53
CA MET A 313 9.38 21.65 34.94
C MET A 313 8.66 20.50 35.67
N ALA A 314 7.74 19.80 35.00
CA ALA A 314 7.03 18.66 35.55
C ALA A 314 7.98 17.46 35.72
N LEU A 315 8.84 17.17 34.73
CA LEU A 315 9.87 16.12 34.83
C LEU A 315 10.78 16.33 36.04
N HIS A 316 11.25 17.56 36.28
CA HIS A 316 12.06 17.89 37.45
C HIS A 316 11.30 17.72 38.78
N PHE A 317 9.98 17.99 38.83
CA PHE A 317 9.17 17.68 40.01
C PHE A 317 8.97 16.17 40.20
N PHE A 318 8.71 15.40 39.14
CA PHE A 318 8.59 13.94 39.22
C PHE A 318 9.89 13.26 39.65
N ALA A 319 11.04 13.71 39.15
CA ALA A 319 12.36 13.25 39.60
C ALA A 319 12.54 13.47 41.12
N LYS A 320 12.21 14.66 41.64
CA LYS A 320 12.24 14.94 43.09
C LYS A 320 11.25 14.08 43.90
N MET A 321 10.11 13.72 43.32
CA MET A 321 9.12 12.82 43.93
C MET A 321 9.44 11.32 43.75
N LYS A 322 10.58 10.99 43.10
CA LYS A 322 10.99 9.64 42.71
C LYS A 322 9.93 8.88 41.92
N ILE A 323 9.29 9.55 40.96
CA ILE A 323 8.36 8.95 40.00
C ILE A 323 9.12 8.76 38.67
N MET A 324 9.11 7.55 38.13
CA MET A 324 9.57 7.28 36.77
C MET A 324 8.51 7.78 35.79
N VAL A 325 8.90 8.54 34.76
CA VAL A 325 7.96 9.05 33.75
C VAL A 325 8.39 8.60 32.36
N ILE A 326 7.41 8.10 31.61
CA ILE A 326 7.57 7.54 30.27
C ILE A 326 6.56 8.25 29.38
N LYS A 327 7.03 8.84 28.29
CA LYS A 327 6.21 9.64 27.36
C LYS A 327 6.10 8.97 26.00
N ASP A 328 5.35 9.60 25.10
CA ASP A 328 5.25 9.24 23.68
C ASP A 328 4.71 7.83 23.41
N ILE A 329 3.86 7.31 24.32
CA ILE A 329 3.15 6.05 24.11
C ILE A 329 2.11 6.22 23.00
N GLU A 330 2.10 5.30 22.05
CA GLU A 330 1.20 5.37 20.91
C GLU A 330 -0.27 5.17 21.31
N ARG A 331 -1.21 5.69 20.52
CA ARG A 331 -2.63 5.61 20.88
C ARG A 331 -3.14 4.17 20.85
N ASP A 332 -2.68 3.39 19.87
CA ASP A 332 -3.16 2.03 19.62
C ASP A 332 -2.61 1.04 20.67
N ASP A 333 -1.44 1.37 21.23
CA ASP A 333 -0.82 0.70 22.38
C ASP A 333 -1.59 0.82 23.70
N ILE A 334 -2.47 1.83 23.86
CA ILE A 334 -3.11 2.10 25.14
C ILE A 334 -4.01 0.96 25.59
N GLU A 335 -4.73 0.33 24.65
CA GLU A 335 -5.58 -0.83 24.98
C GLU A 335 -4.73 -2.03 25.42
N PHE A 336 -3.58 -2.25 24.78
CA PHE A 336 -2.61 -3.28 25.15
C PHE A 336 -2.04 -3.04 26.55
N TYR A 337 -1.50 -1.84 26.83
CA TYR A 337 -0.93 -1.53 28.14
C TYR A 337 -2.00 -1.47 29.25
N ALA A 338 -3.23 -1.03 28.96
CA ALA A 338 -4.34 -1.10 29.90
C ALA A 338 -4.65 -2.54 30.31
N LYS A 339 -4.80 -3.43 29.32
CA LYS A 339 -5.10 -4.85 29.55
C LYS A 339 -3.97 -5.55 30.28
N ILE A 340 -2.73 -5.44 29.83
CA ILE A 340 -1.60 -6.17 30.41
C ILE A 340 -1.30 -5.73 31.85
N LEU A 341 -1.35 -4.43 32.14
CA LEU A 341 -1.04 -3.89 33.47
C LEU A 341 -2.23 -3.91 34.45
N GLY A 342 -3.42 -4.27 33.98
CA GLY A 342 -4.67 -4.16 34.75
C GLY A 342 -5.02 -2.71 35.13
N CYS A 343 -4.58 -1.71 34.35
CA CYS A 343 -4.76 -0.30 34.66
C CYS A 343 -5.88 0.34 33.81
N ARG A 344 -6.59 1.32 34.38
CA ARG A 344 -7.63 2.06 33.66
C ARG A 344 -7.03 3.34 33.04
N PRO A 345 -7.12 3.56 31.72
CA PRO A 345 -6.70 4.82 31.10
C PRO A 345 -7.44 6.01 31.71
N VAL A 346 -6.68 7.01 32.16
CA VAL A 346 -7.20 8.20 32.85
C VAL A 346 -7.18 9.42 31.93
N ALA A 347 -8.38 9.94 31.61
CA ALA A 347 -8.58 11.07 30.70
C ALA A 347 -8.62 12.46 31.38
N SER A 348 -8.85 12.51 32.70
CA SER A 348 -8.77 13.75 33.51
C SER A 348 -8.12 13.47 34.85
N VAL A 349 -7.42 14.47 35.39
CA VAL A 349 -6.67 14.40 36.65
C VAL A 349 -7.56 14.02 37.83
N ASP A 350 -8.82 14.48 37.85
CA ASP A 350 -9.80 14.20 38.90
C ASP A 350 -10.18 12.71 38.97
N HIS A 351 -9.98 11.96 37.88
CA HIS A 351 -10.23 10.52 37.80
C HIS A 351 -8.99 9.69 38.14
N PHE A 352 -7.87 10.32 38.51
CA PHE A 352 -6.62 9.65 38.87
C PHE A 352 -6.66 9.12 40.32
N VAL A 353 -7.49 8.10 40.53
CA VAL A 353 -7.69 7.43 41.83
C VAL A 353 -6.76 6.22 41.99
N PRO A 354 -6.42 5.79 43.23
CA PRO A 354 -5.58 4.61 43.46
C PRO A 354 -6.08 3.32 42.79
N GLU A 355 -7.40 3.19 42.60
CA GLU A 355 -8.08 2.07 41.93
C GLU A 355 -7.83 2.02 40.41
N SER A 356 -7.42 3.13 39.80
CA SER A 356 -7.10 3.20 38.36
C SER A 356 -5.70 2.69 38.02
N LEU A 357 -4.84 2.50 39.04
CA LEU A 357 -3.43 2.18 38.90
C LEU A 357 -3.22 0.66 38.80
N GLY A 358 -2.44 0.24 37.80
CA GLY A 358 -1.92 -1.12 37.72
C GLY A 358 -0.86 -1.39 38.78
N THR A 359 -0.60 -2.65 39.09
CA THR A 359 0.43 -3.06 40.06
C THR A 359 1.42 -4.06 39.46
N ALA A 360 2.71 -3.73 39.55
CA ALA A 360 3.81 -4.59 39.12
C ALA A 360 4.89 -4.68 40.22
N ASP A 361 5.54 -5.83 40.36
CA ASP A 361 6.56 -6.03 41.39
C ASP A 361 7.91 -5.41 41.00
N LEU A 362 8.26 -5.34 39.71
CA LEU A 362 9.47 -4.70 39.22
C LEU A 362 9.25 -3.98 37.88
N VAL A 363 9.74 -2.74 37.80
CA VAL A 363 9.91 -1.99 36.54
C VAL A 363 11.37 -1.56 36.46
N GLU A 364 12.06 -1.97 35.40
CA GLU A 364 13.47 -1.64 35.17
C GLU A 364 13.74 -1.24 33.72
N GLU A 365 14.63 -0.27 33.54
CA GLU A 365 15.12 0.15 32.23
C GLU A 365 16.35 -0.68 31.85
N ILE A 366 16.19 -1.56 30.87
CA ILE A 366 17.26 -2.39 30.32
C ILE A 366 17.97 -1.60 29.22
N GLU A 367 19.29 -1.52 29.32
CA GLU A 367 20.13 -0.96 28.27
C GLU A 367 20.40 -2.02 27.20
N THR A 368 19.98 -1.75 25.96
CA THR A 368 20.25 -2.54 24.77
C THR A 368 21.19 -1.76 23.86
N ALA A 369 21.93 -2.44 22.96
CA ALA A 369 22.83 -1.79 22.01
C ALA A 369 22.12 -0.69 21.16
N ASP A 370 20.84 -0.91 20.85
CA ASP A 370 19.96 -0.02 20.08
C ASP A 370 19.14 0.96 20.96
N GLY A 371 19.61 1.23 22.17
CA GLY A 371 18.98 2.13 23.14
C GLY A 371 18.29 1.41 24.29
N LYS A 372 17.48 2.14 25.06
CA LYS A 372 16.88 1.63 26.30
C LYS A 372 15.47 1.08 26.05
N VAL A 373 15.09 0.04 26.80
CA VAL A 373 13.75 -0.56 26.78
C VAL A 373 13.31 -0.81 28.22
N LEU A 374 12.07 -0.49 28.54
CA LEU A 374 11.51 -0.68 29.87
C LEU A 374 10.80 -2.03 29.97
N LYS A 375 11.27 -2.87 30.90
CA LYS A 375 10.71 -4.18 31.22
C LYS A 375 9.90 -4.10 32.51
N VAL A 376 8.63 -4.51 32.42
CA VAL A 376 7.71 -4.62 33.57
C VAL A 376 7.49 -6.11 33.85
N THR A 377 7.75 -6.55 35.09
CA THR A 377 7.61 -7.95 35.52
C THR A 377 6.88 -8.08 36.86
N GLY A 378 6.34 -9.26 37.14
CA GLY A 378 5.59 -9.57 38.36
C GLY A 378 4.25 -8.85 38.42
N LEU A 379 3.36 -9.15 37.47
CA LEU A 379 2.00 -8.62 37.44
C LEU A 379 1.06 -9.55 38.21
N LYS A 380 0.43 -9.02 39.27
CA LYS A 380 -0.44 -9.80 40.18
C LYS A 380 -1.76 -10.23 39.56
N GLN A 381 -2.24 -9.46 38.59
CA GLN A 381 -3.26 -9.87 37.65
C GLN A 381 -2.56 -9.92 36.30
N SER A 382 -2.24 -11.12 35.83
CA SER A 382 -1.74 -11.31 34.47
C SER A 382 -2.88 -11.00 33.52
N GLY A 383 -2.88 -9.79 32.95
CA GLY A 383 -3.79 -9.46 31.86
C GLY A 383 -3.60 -10.42 30.69
N CYS A 384 -4.66 -10.63 29.92
CA CYS A 384 -4.65 -11.51 28.74
C CYS A 384 -3.93 -10.79 27.57
N ALA A 385 -2.64 -10.52 27.77
CA ALA A 385 -1.77 -9.79 26.86
C ALA A 385 -0.31 -10.13 27.17
N VAL A 386 0.54 -10.18 26.14
CA VAL A 386 1.90 -10.71 26.23
C VAL A 386 2.86 -9.84 25.44
N SER A 387 4.09 -9.64 25.94
CA SER A 387 5.15 -8.97 25.20
C SER A 387 6.26 -9.94 24.82
N ILE A 388 6.80 -9.82 23.61
CA ILE A 388 7.94 -10.60 23.14
C ILE A 388 9.06 -9.61 22.77
N LEU A 389 10.23 -9.76 23.40
CA LEU A 389 11.43 -9.06 22.98
C LEU A 389 12.12 -9.90 21.89
N VAL A 390 12.22 -9.36 20.68
CA VAL A 390 12.98 -9.99 19.60
C VAL A 390 14.30 -9.25 19.41
N ARG A 391 15.39 -10.01 19.40
CA ARG A 391 16.77 -9.53 19.26
C ARG A 391 17.36 -10.02 17.94
N GLY A 392 18.39 -9.33 17.44
CA GLY A 392 18.98 -9.65 16.15
C GLY A 392 20.20 -8.81 15.81
N SER A 393 21.21 -9.46 15.22
CA SER A 393 22.50 -8.87 14.88
C SER A 393 22.44 -7.90 13.70
N SER A 394 21.41 -8.00 12.87
CA SER A 394 21.15 -7.15 11.70
C SER A 394 19.67 -6.83 11.60
N LYS A 395 19.34 -5.62 11.13
CA LYS A 395 17.95 -5.18 10.93
C LYS A 395 17.17 -6.13 10.01
N LEU A 396 17.82 -6.65 8.96
CA LEU A 396 17.19 -7.59 8.02
C LEU A 396 16.76 -8.90 8.72
N VAL A 397 17.60 -9.44 9.60
CA VAL A 397 17.31 -10.65 10.38
C VAL A 397 16.25 -10.36 11.44
N LEU A 398 16.30 -9.18 12.06
CA LEU A 398 15.34 -8.74 13.07
C LEU A 398 13.93 -8.57 12.50
N ASP A 399 13.79 -7.90 11.35
CA ASP A 399 12.53 -7.71 10.64
C ASP A 399 12.00 -9.04 10.05
N GLU A 400 12.87 -9.98 9.70
CA GLU A 400 12.49 -11.34 9.27
C GLU A 400 12.06 -12.23 10.46
N ALA A 401 12.70 -12.09 11.62
CA ALA A 401 12.32 -12.80 12.84
C ALA A 401 10.96 -12.35 13.39
N GLU A 402 10.65 -11.05 13.34
CA GLU A 402 9.33 -10.51 13.68
C GLU A 402 8.23 -11.12 12.78
N ARG A 403 8.44 -11.13 11.46
CA ARG A 403 7.50 -11.70 10.48
C ARG A 403 7.36 -13.22 10.64
N SER A 404 8.48 -13.94 10.74
CA SER A 404 8.49 -15.38 10.98
C SER A 404 7.72 -15.79 12.25
N LEU A 405 7.87 -15.01 13.32
CA LEU A 405 7.14 -15.20 14.58
C LEU A 405 5.65 -14.87 14.43
N HIS A 406 5.28 -13.85 13.65
CA HIS A 406 3.87 -13.53 13.35
C HIS A 406 3.15 -14.72 12.70
N ASP A 407 3.75 -15.33 11.69
CA ASP A 407 3.17 -16.47 10.99
C ASP A 407 3.02 -17.69 11.94
N ALA A 408 3.99 -17.93 12.81
CA ALA A 408 3.89 -18.99 13.83
C ALA A 408 2.73 -18.74 14.81
N LEU A 409 2.54 -17.50 15.27
CA LEU A 409 1.38 -17.09 16.08
C LEU A 409 0.06 -17.27 15.31
N CYS A 410 0.06 -16.98 14.01
CA CYS A 410 -1.06 -17.15 13.11
C CYS A 410 -1.44 -18.62 12.89
N VAL A 411 -0.47 -19.53 12.73
CA VAL A 411 -0.68 -20.97 12.65
C VAL A 411 -1.35 -21.51 13.92
N ILE A 412 -0.87 -21.13 15.12
CA ILE A 412 -1.53 -21.55 16.37
C ILE A 412 -2.94 -20.92 16.50
N ARG A 413 -3.13 -19.65 16.10
CA ARG A 413 -4.46 -19.02 15.99
C ARG A 413 -5.41 -19.81 15.08
N CYS A 414 -4.93 -20.35 13.94
CA CYS A 414 -5.75 -21.18 13.05
C CYS A 414 -6.26 -22.45 13.75
N LEU A 415 -5.42 -23.08 14.58
CA LEU A 415 -5.77 -24.31 15.31
C LEU A 415 -6.78 -24.04 16.42
N VAL A 416 -6.70 -22.88 17.08
CA VAL A 416 -7.72 -22.45 18.05
C VAL A 416 -9.07 -22.19 17.35
N LYS A 417 -9.08 -21.57 16.16
CA LYS A 417 -10.29 -21.37 15.33
C LYS A 417 -10.89 -22.70 14.81
N LYS A 418 -10.07 -23.57 14.23
CA LYS A 418 -10.44 -24.88 13.67
C LYS A 418 -9.45 -25.94 14.18
N ARG A 419 -9.89 -26.77 15.11
CA ARG A 419 -9.10 -27.85 15.76
C ARG A 419 -8.90 -29.06 14.85
N ALA A 420 -8.31 -28.86 13.68
CA ALA A 420 -8.13 -29.90 12.68
C ALA A 420 -6.85 -29.72 11.87
N LEU A 421 -6.10 -30.81 11.71
CA LEU A 421 -4.83 -30.89 10.97
C LEU A 421 -5.00 -31.64 9.66
N LEU A 422 -4.14 -31.31 8.70
CA LEU A 422 -3.90 -32.06 7.48
C LEU A 422 -2.40 -32.44 7.39
N PRO A 423 -2.04 -33.54 6.70
CA PRO A 423 -0.67 -33.72 6.24
C PRO A 423 -0.27 -32.57 5.31
N GLY A 424 1.00 -32.19 5.33
CA GLY A 424 1.55 -31.14 4.47
C GLY A 424 2.07 -31.65 3.11
N GLY A 425 3.08 -30.96 2.57
CA GLY A 425 3.91 -31.39 1.43
C GLY A 425 3.16 -31.81 0.16
N GLY A 426 2.02 -31.19 -0.14
CA GLY A 426 1.24 -31.43 -1.37
C GLY A 426 0.29 -32.63 -1.31
N ALA A 427 0.24 -33.37 -0.21
CA ALA A 427 -0.68 -34.50 -0.02
C ALA A 427 -2.17 -34.09 -0.15
N PRO A 428 -2.68 -33.05 0.57
CA PRO A 428 -4.09 -32.69 0.46
C PRO A 428 -4.47 -32.14 -0.92
N GLU A 429 -3.58 -31.41 -1.59
CA GLU A 429 -3.81 -30.94 -2.96
C GLU A 429 -3.89 -32.12 -3.96
N MET A 430 -3.11 -33.18 -3.75
CA MET A 430 -3.15 -34.41 -4.56
C MET A 430 -4.41 -35.23 -4.29
N GLU A 431 -4.78 -35.47 -3.03
CA GLU A 431 -6.01 -36.18 -2.65
C GLU A 431 -7.26 -35.48 -3.23
N VAL A 432 -7.32 -34.15 -3.11
CA VAL A 432 -8.38 -33.36 -3.74
C VAL A 432 -8.34 -33.50 -5.27
N SER A 433 -7.17 -33.44 -5.91
CA SER A 433 -7.05 -33.65 -7.36
C SER A 433 -7.62 -35.01 -7.79
N VAL A 434 -7.24 -36.10 -7.12
CA VAL A 434 -7.72 -37.46 -7.42
C VAL A 434 -9.23 -37.56 -7.24
N ARG A 435 -9.79 -37.05 -6.13
CA ARG A 435 -11.24 -37.10 -5.88
C ARG A 435 -12.06 -36.19 -6.79
N VAL A 436 -11.61 -34.97 -7.09
CA VAL A 436 -12.26 -34.07 -8.05
C VAL A 436 -12.25 -34.70 -9.45
N ARG A 437 -11.14 -35.35 -9.84
CA ARG A 437 -11.01 -36.07 -11.12
C ARG A 437 -11.94 -37.27 -11.22
N ALA A 438 -12.14 -38.02 -10.13
CA ALA A 438 -13.16 -39.08 -10.06
C ALA A 438 -14.59 -38.50 -10.15
N ALA A 439 -14.89 -37.45 -9.38
CA ALA A 439 -16.19 -36.76 -9.42
C ALA A 439 -16.50 -36.17 -10.81
N ALA A 440 -15.49 -35.70 -11.55
CA ALA A 440 -15.63 -35.20 -12.92
C ALA A 440 -16.18 -36.25 -13.90
N GLN A 441 -15.93 -37.56 -13.67
CA GLN A 441 -16.46 -38.63 -14.51
C GLN A 441 -18.00 -38.74 -14.41
N THR A 442 -18.58 -38.33 -13.27
CA THR A 442 -20.04 -38.31 -13.05
C THR A 442 -20.74 -37.10 -13.68
N LYS A 443 -19.97 -36.11 -14.19
CA LYS A 443 -20.50 -34.89 -14.81
C LYS A 443 -20.57 -35.05 -16.33
N HIS A 444 -21.41 -34.25 -16.96
CA HIS A 444 -21.61 -34.28 -18.41
C HIS A 444 -21.39 -32.89 -19.04
N GLY A 445 -21.01 -32.86 -20.32
CA GLY A 445 -20.82 -31.63 -21.09
C GLY A 445 -19.63 -30.80 -20.62
N ALA A 446 -19.75 -29.47 -20.72
CA ALA A 446 -18.64 -28.54 -20.43
C ALA A 446 -18.16 -28.59 -18.96
N GLU A 447 -19.04 -28.89 -18.01
CA GLU A 447 -18.68 -28.95 -16.58
C GLU A 447 -17.63 -30.04 -16.30
N GLN A 448 -17.70 -31.17 -17.00
CA GLN A 448 -16.72 -32.26 -16.89
C GLN A 448 -15.30 -31.81 -17.23
N TYR A 449 -15.14 -31.05 -18.32
CA TYR A 449 -13.84 -30.50 -18.72
C TYR A 449 -13.33 -29.46 -17.73
N CYS A 450 -14.22 -28.63 -17.16
CA CYS A 450 -13.86 -27.65 -16.15
C CYS A 450 -13.39 -28.33 -14.85
N TRP A 451 -14.09 -29.36 -14.38
CA TRP A 451 -13.71 -30.10 -13.17
C TRP A 451 -12.39 -30.86 -13.35
N LYS A 452 -12.16 -31.46 -14.53
CA LYS A 452 -10.87 -32.09 -14.82
C LYS A 452 -9.73 -31.07 -14.81
N ALA A 453 -9.90 -29.91 -15.47
CA ALA A 453 -8.89 -28.86 -15.49
C ALA A 453 -8.62 -28.25 -14.10
N PHE A 454 -9.64 -28.17 -13.23
CA PHE A 454 -9.47 -27.77 -11.83
C PHE A 454 -8.64 -28.80 -11.05
N ALA A 455 -8.90 -30.11 -11.21
CA ALA A 455 -8.08 -31.16 -10.61
C ALA A 455 -6.62 -31.12 -11.10
N ASP A 456 -6.42 -30.95 -12.41
CA ASP A 456 -5.09 -30.83 -13.02
C ASP A 456 -4.35 -29.56 -12.51
N ALA A 457 -5.06 -28.47 -12.20
CA ALA A 457 -4.48 -27.23 -11.67
C ALA A 457 -3.95 -27.35 -10.23
N LEU A 458 -4.57 -28.18 -9.39
CA LEU A 458 -4.14 -28.39 -7.99
C LEU A 458 -2.79 -29.11 -7.88
N GLU A 459 -2.43 -29.93 -8.88
CA GLU A 459 -1.15 -30.64 -8.92
C GLU A 459 0.06 -29.69 -9.04
N VAL A 460 -0.15 -28.39 -9.28
CA VAL A 460 0.91 -27.36 -9.27
C VAL A 460 1.67 -27.31 -7.95
N VAL A 461 1.02 -27.54 -6.80
CA VAL A 461 1.65 -27.44 -5.48
C VAL A 461 2.69 -28.56 -5.28
N PRO A 462 2.37 -29.87 -5.40
CA PRO A 462 3.38 -30.91 -5.35
C PRO A 462 4.41 -30.81 -6.48
N TYR A 463 4.02 -30.35 -7.69
CA TYR A 463 4.97 -30.10 -8.78
C TYR A 463 6.03 -29.06 -8.40
N THR A 464 5.62 -27.93 -7.82
CA THR A 464 6.51 -26.82 -7.44
C THR A 464 7.36 -27.12 -6.22
N LEU A 465 6.84 -27.91 -5.27
CA LEU A 465 7.64 -28.46 -4.17
C LEU A 465 8.75 -29.38 -4.68
N ALA A 466 8.46 -30.24 -5.66
CA ALA A 466 9.47 -31.10 -6.29
C ALA A 466 10.51 -30.29 -7.09
N GLU A 467 10.07 -29.30 -7.87
CA GLU A 467 10.91 -28.39 -8.65
C GLU A 467 11.88 -27.60 -7.75
N ASN A 468 11.38 -26.96 -6.69
CA ASN A 468 12.21 -26.21 -5.74
C ASN A 468 13.11 -27.13 -4.90
N ALA A 469 12.78 -28.43 -4.77
CA ALA A 469 13.63 -29.43 -4.15
C ALA A 469 14.73 -30.00 -5.08
N GLY A 470 14.69 -29.70 -6.39
CA GLY A 470 15.59 -30.28 -7.39
C GLY A 470 15.26 -31.72 -7.79
N LEU A 471 14.05 -32.19 -7.49
CA LEU A 471 13.53 -33.51 -7.90
C LEU A 471 12.88 -33.43 -9.28
N SER A 472 12.72 -34.57 -9.97
CA SER A 472 11.98 -34.67 -11.23
C SER A 472 10.47 -34.47 -10.99
N PRO A 473 9.87 -33.32 -11.34
CA PRO A 473 8.50 -33.02 -10.89
C PRO A 473 7.45 -33.94 -11.52
N ILE A 474 7.74 -34.45 -12.72
CA ILE A 474 6.87 -35.36 -13.47
C ILE A 474 6.81 -36.74 -12.79
N GLU A 475 7.97 -37.25 -12.35
CA GLU A 475 8.06 -38.53 -11.63
C GLU A 475 7.35 -38.42 -10.28
N THR A 476 7.67 -37.39 -9.49
CA THR A 476 7.05 -37.16 -8.17
C THR A 476 5.51 -37.04 -8.27
N VAL A 477 4.99 -36.22 -9.19
CA VAL A 477 3.53 -36.09 -9.37
C VAL A 477 2.89 -37.40 -9.84
N THR A 478 3.57 -38.18 -10.69
CA THR A 478 3.05 -39.46 -11.19
C THR A 478 3.00 -40.53 -10.09
N GLU A 479 4.06 -40.64 -9.29
CA GLU A 479 4.13 -41.56 -8.16
C GLU A 479 3.13 -41.17 -7.06
N MET A 480 3.05 -39.89 -6.69
CA MET A 480 2.03 -39.39 -5.76
C MET A 480 0.61 -39.74 -6.24
N ARG A 481 0.31 -39.54 -7.52
CA ARG A 481 -1.00 -39.87 -8.09
C ARG A 481 -1.29 -41.38 -8.01
N SER A 482 -0.28 -42.23 -8.17
CA SER A 482 -0.40 -43.68 -7.99
C SER A 482 -0.71 -44.05 -6.53
N GLN A 483 0.02 -43.49 -5.56
CA GLN A 483 -0.16 -43.75 -4.13
C GLN A 483 -1.56 -43.34 -3.65
N HIS A 484 -2.02 -42.14 -4.01
CA HIS A 484 -3.36 -41.67 -3.65
C HIS A 484 -4.46 -42.49 -4.35
N ALA A 485 -4.25 -42.95 -5.58
CA ALA A 485 -5.17 -43.86 -6.26
C ALA A 485 -5.26 -45.25 -5.60
N MET A 486 -4.22 -45.68 -4.87
CA MET A 486 -4.24 -46.89 -4.03
C MET A 486 -4.90 -46.65 -2.65
N GLY A 487 -5.22 -45.39 -2.30
CA GLY A 487 -5.87 -45.01 -1.04
C GLY A 487 -4.92 -44.43 0.02
N ASN A 488 -3.62 -44.27 -0.29
CA ASN A 488 -2.62 -43.72 0.64
C ASN A 488 -2.70 -42.19 0.65
N LYS A 489 -3.59 -41.63 1.48
CA LYS A 489 -3.89 -40.19 1.56
C LYS A 489 -2.82 -39.34 2.24
N GLU A 490 -2.00 -39.95 3.09
CA GLU A 490 -1.03 -39.24 3.95
C GLU A 490 0.37 -39.13 3.30
N HIS A 491 0.54 -39.68 2.08
CA HIS A 491 1.80 -39.63 1.34
C HIS A 491 2.01 -38.29 0.64
N GLY A 492 3.23 -37.76 0.66
CA GLY A 492 3.56 -36.57 -0.14
C GLY A 492 5.06 -36.30 -0.28
N VAL A 493 5.41 -35.11 -0.76
CA VAL A 493 6.78 -34.77 -1.12
C VAL A 493 7.64 -34.52 0.12
N ASN A 494 8.47 -35.49 0.50
CA ASN A 494 9.48 -35.30 1.55
C ASN A 494 10.75 -34.66 0.95
N VAL A 495 10.85 -33.34 1.11
CA VAL A 495 11.94 -32.51 0.60
C VAL A 495 13.30 -32.75 1.32
N ARG A 496 13.31 -33.47 2.45
CA ARG A 496 14.55 -33.86 3.15
C ARG A 496 15.13 -35.16 2.59
N MET A 497 14.28 -36.16 2.36
CA MET A 497 14.69 -37.45 1.80
C MET A 497 14.79 -37.45 0.27
N GLY A 498 14.11 -36.53 -0.41
CA GLY A 498 14.04 -36.50 -1.87
C GLY A 498 13.11 -37.55 -2.47
N ALA A 499 12.15 -38.05 -1.68
CA ALA A 499 11.26 -39.15 -2.02
C ALA A 499 9.82 -38.87 -1.58
N ILE A 500 8.88 -39.71 -2.00
CA ILE A 500 7.52 -39.71 -1.48
C ILE A 500 7.45 -40.66 -0.30
N THR A 501 7.10 -40.13 0.86
CA THR A 501 6.95 -40.89 2.11
C THR A 501 5.61 -40.53 2.74
N ASP A 502 5.24 -41.27 3.78
CA ASP A 502 4.18 -40.79 4.66
C ASP A 502 4.65 -39.50 5.34
N ILE A 503 3.88 -38.43 5.15
CA ILE A 503 4.21 -37.09 5.64
C ILE A 503 3.79 -36.92 7.10
N ARG A 504 2.86 -37.75 7.57
CA ARG A 504 2.38 -37.72 8.95
C ARG A 504 3.40 -38.34 9.90
N GLU A 505 4.03 -39.44 9.52
CA GLU A 505 5.14 -40.05 10.27
C GLU A 505 6.33 -39.08 10.39
N GLU A 506 6.61 -38.31 9.34
CA GLU A 506 7.63 -37.25 9.30
C GLU A 506 7.24 -35.98 10.08
N ASN A 507 6.06 -35.95 10.72
CA ASN A 507 5.52 -34.82 11.50
C ASN A 507 5.37 -33.51 10.70
N VAL A 508 5.23 -33.57 9.37
CA VAL A 508 5.04 -32.38 8.51
C VAL A 508 3.53 -32.14 8.33
N VAL A 509 2.95 -31.33 9.20
CA VAL A 509 1.50 -31.09 9.31
C VAL A 509 1.16 -29.61 9.13
N GLN A 510 -0.04 -29.34 8.61
CA GLN A 510 -0.55 -27.98 8.37
C GLN A 510 -2.01 -27.82 8.86
N PRO A 511 -2.44 -26.62 9.33
CA PRO A 511 -3.82 -26.41 9.77
C PRO A 511 -4.82 -26.50 8.61
N LEU A 512 -5.96 -27.17 8.82
CA LEU A 512 -7.04 -27.28 7.84
C LEU A 512 -7.52 -25.92 7.30
N LEU A 513 -7.51 -24.88 8.14
CA LEU A 513 -7.94 -23.54 7.76
C LEU A 513 -7.08 -22.94 6.65
N VAL A 514 -5.79 -23.23 6.60
CA VAL A 514 -4.86 -22.69 5.59
C VAL A 514 -5.25 -23.19 4.20
N SER A 515 -5.30 -24.52 4.00
CA SER A 515 -5.60 -25.15 2.70
C SER A 515 -7.04 -24.92 2.25
N SER A 516 -8.03 -25.04 3.15
CA SER A 516 -9.43 -24.81 2.79
C SER A 516 -9.70 -23.36 2.37
N PHE A 517 -9.14 -22.39 3.09
CA PHE A 517 -9.27 -20.98 2.72
C PHE A 517 -8.51 -20.66 1.43
N ALA A 518 -7.29 -21.19 1.24
CA ALA A 518 -6.51 -20.96 0.02
C ALA A 518 -7.23 -21.44 -1.25
N VAL A 519 -7.78 -22.65 -1.27
CA VAL A 519 -8.51 -23.19 -2.43
C VAL A 519 -9.76 -22.35 -2.73
N LYS A 520 -10.50 -21.93 -1.69
CA LYS A 520 -11.68 -21.08 -1.83
C LYS A 520 -11.34 -19.71 -2.41
N GLN A 521 -10.38 -19.01 -1.80
CA GLN A 521 -10.01 -17.65 -2.17
C GLN A 521 -9.39 -17.59 -3.57
N ALA A 522 -8.58 -18.59 -3.94
CA ALA A 522 -8.06 -18.72 -5.30
C ALA A 522 -9.20 -18.86 -6.33
N ALA A 523 -10.18 -19.72 -6.08
CA ALA A 523 -11.34 -19.89 -6.97
C ALA A 523 -12.22 -18.64 -7.07
N GLU A 524 -12.46 -17.92 -5.96
CA GLU A 524 -13.21 -16.66 -5.95
C GLU A 524 -12.46 -15.51 -6.67
N CYS A 525 -11.13 -15.47 -6.56
CA CYS A 525 -10.28 -14.54 -7.30
C CYS A 525 -10.37 -14.81 -8.82
N VAL A 526 -10.16 -16.06 -9.24
CA VAL A 526 -10.29 -16.45 -10.66
C VAL A 526 -11.68 -16.16 -11.21
N ARG A 527 -12.74 -16.42 -10.43
CA ARG A 527 -14.13 -16.07 -10.80
C ARG A 527 -14.33 -14.56 -11.00
N SER A 528 -13.64 -13.73 -10.22
CA SER A 528 -13.70 -12.27 -10.35
C SER A 528 -12.94 -11.81 -11.60
N ILE A 529 -11.75 -12.36 -11.86
CA ILE A 529 -10.94 -12.04 -13.04
C ILE A 529 -11.64 -12.46 -14.33
N LEU A 530 -12.23 -13.66 -14.38
CA LEU A 530 -12.97 -14.17 -15.54
C LEU A 530 -14.30 -13.44 -15.80
N LYS A 531 -14.76 -12.56 -14.91
CA LYS A 531 -15.93 -11.70 -15.15
C LYS A 531 -15.58 -10.37 -15.83
N ILE A 532 -14.31 -9.97 -15.81
CA ILE A 532 -13.84 -8.74 -16.49
C ILE A 532 -13.82 -8.99 -18.00
N ASP A 533 -14.56 -8.16 -18.74
CA ASP A 533 -14.66 -8.15 -20.20
C ASP A 533 -14.01 -6.91 -20.84
N ASP A 534 -13.94 -5.77 -20.14
CA ASP A 534 -13.26 -4.56 -20.59
C ASP A 534 -12.50 -3.85 -19.44
N ILE A 535 -11.50 -3.03 -19.78
CA ILE A 535 -10.68 -2.26 -18.82
C ILE A 535 -10.70 -0.78 -19.22
N VAL A 536 -11.59 -0.02 -18.60
CA VAL A 536 -11.66 1.42 -18.78
C VAL A 536 -10.77 2.12 -17.75
N LEU A 537 -9.58 2.55 -18.17
CA LEU A 537 -8.69 3.38 -17.34
C LEU A 537 -9.28 4.79 -17.18
N SER A 538 -9.97 5.03 -16.06
CA SER A 538 -10.38 6.37 -15.63
C SER A 538 -9.17 7.14 -15.09
N THR A 539 -8.30 7.61 -16.00
CA THR A 539 -7.29 8.62 -15.65
C THR A 539 -8.01 9.78 -14.98
N LEU A 540 -7.62 10.12 -13.75
CA LEU A 540 -8.31 11.10 -12.91
C LEU A 540 -7.92 12.52 -13.33
N THR A 541 -8.23 12.87 -14.58
CA THR A 541 -8.12 14.23 -15.09
C THR A 541 -9.08 15.11 -14.29
N PHE A 542 -8.50 15.98 -13.45
CA PHE A 542 -9.19 16.85 -12.49
C PHE A 542 -10.28 17.76 -13.12
N GLY A 543 -10.36 17.83 -14.45
CA GLY A 543 -11.37 18.58 -15.21
C GLY A 543 -12.80 18.02 -15.14
N ARG A 544 -13.03 16.74 -14.79
CA ARG A 544 -14.39 16.16 -14.86
C ARG A 544 -15.34 16.62 -13.74
N PHE A 545 -14.79 17.11 -12.63
CA PHE A 545 -15.56 17.84 -11.60
C PHE A 545 -16.05 19.22 -12.10
N VAL A 546 -15.28 19.85 -13.01
CA VAL A 546 -15.59 21.18 -13.54
C VAL A 546 -16.64 21.12 -14.65
N THR A 547 -16.67 20.06 -15.46
CA THR A 547 -17.67 19.92 -16.54
C THR A 547 -19.11 19.80 -16.02
N PHE A 548 -19.29 19.21 -14.84
CA PHE A 548 -20.61 19.11 -14.19
C PHE A 548 -21.10 20.48 -13.71
N TYR A 549 -20.19 21.33 -13.20
CA TYR A 549 -20.49 22.72 -12.84
C TYR A 549 -20.67 23.64 -14.04
N SER A 550 -19.92 23.47 -15.14
CA SER A 550 -20.04 24.33 -16.33
C SER A 550 -21.40 24.24 -17.03
N ASN A 551 -22.07 23.09 -16.92
CA ASN A 551 -23.43 22.90 -17.44
C ASN A 551 -24.53 23.51 -16.54
N ILE A 552 -24.22 23.86 -15.29
CA ILE A 552 -25.13 24.59 -14.39
C ILE A 552 -25.00 26.11 -14.60
N THR A 553 -23.90 26.58 -15.18
CA THR A 553 -23.60 28.02 -15.36
C THR A 553 -23.90 28.59 -16.76
N ARG A 554 -24.44 27.80 -17.69
CA ARG A 554 -24.90 28.33 -19.00
C ARG A 554 -26.41 28.61 -18.97
N SER A 555 -26.76 29.88 -19.26
CA SER A 555 -28.08 30.53 -19.25
C SER A 555 -28.81 30.68 -17.89
N PRO A 556 -28.73 31.86 -17.25
CA PRO A 556 -29.67 32.27 -16.20
C PRO A 556 -30.95 32.89 -16.81
N SER A 557 -31.63 32.15 -17.69
CA SER A 557 -32.95 32.52 -18.21
C SER A 557 -33.70 31.27 -18.71
N SER A 558 -34.93 31.08 -18.24
CA SER A 558 -35.88 30.03 -18.63
C SER A 558 -35.59 28.55 -18.26
N VAL A 559 -35.60 28.21 -16.97
CA VAL A 559 -36.21 26.94 -16.52
C VAL A 559 -37.10 27.19 -15.30
N SER A 560 -38.41 27.08 -15.50
CA SER A 560 -39.39 27.10 -14.41
C SER A 560 -39.62 25.68 -13.88
N ALA A 561 -39.78 25.58 -12.55
CA ALA A 561 -40.45 24.52 -11.79
C ALA A 561 -40.44 23.07 -12.32
N ARG A 562 -39.71 22.17 -11.63
CA ARG A 562 -40.14 20.80 -11.21
C ARG A 562 -38.97 20.03 -10.55
N HIS A 563 -38.94 19.94 -9.22
CA HIS A 563 -38.44 18.74 -8.50
C HIS A 563 -38.79 18.80 -6.99
N PRO A 564 -39.61 17.88 -6.44
CA PRO A 564 -40.08 17.96 -5.04
C PRO A 564 -39.01 17.70 -3.96
N LEU A 565 -37.93 16.99 -4.28
CA LEU A 565 -36.98 16.45 -3.30
C LEU A 565 -36.09 17.52 -2.62
N LEU A 566 -35.75 18.60 -3.33
CA LEU A 566 -34.87 19.66 -2.81
C LEU A 566 -35.54 20.52 -1.72
N TYR A 567 -36.88 20.51 -1.61
CA TYR A 567 -37.60 21.24 -0.57
C TYR A 567 -37.57 20.51 0.78
N GLN A 568 -37.66 19.17 0.78
CA GLN A 568 -37.58 18.35 2.00
C GLN A 568 -36.18 18.39 2.64
N GLN A 569 -35.10 18.24 1.86
CA GLN A 569 -33.73 18.35 2.39
C GLN A 569 -33.45 19.73 3.04
N ARG A 570 -34.04 20.80 2.49
CA ARG A 570 -33.88 22.17 3.03
C ARG A 570 -34.51 22.38 4.41
N GLN A 571 -35.47 21.56 4.81
CA GLN A 571 -36.05 21.63 6.16
C GLN A 571 -35.27 20.78 7.18
N ALA A 572 -34.68 19.66 6.77
CA ALA A 572 -33.79 18.87 7.64
C ALA A 572 -32.58 19.71 8.11
N TRP A 573 -31.98 20.49 7.21
CA TRP A 573 -30.79 21.32 7.48
C TRP A 573 -31.05 22.55 8.37
N ARG A 574 -32.29 22.81 8.81
CA ARG A 574 -32.63 23.93 9.71
C ARG A 574 -32.71 23.54 11.19
N ARG A 575 -32.58 22.26 11.55
CA ARG A 575 -32.71 21.80 12.94
C ARG A 575 -31.39 21.78 13.73
N ASP A 576 -30.26 21.56 13.06
CA ASP A 576 -28.96 21.46 13.74
C ASP A 576 -28.20 22.79 13.68
N GLY A 577 -28.09 23.44 14.84
CA GLY A 577 -27.44 24.75 14.98
C GLY A 577 -25.91 24.66 14.97
N ALA A 578 -25.27 25.11 13.89
CA ALA A 578 -23.82 25.21 13.78
C ALA A 578 -23.37 26.59 13.25
N GLN A 579 -23.31 27.60 14.11
CA GLN A 579 -22.84 28.94 13.71
C GLN A 579 -21.31 29.06 13.56
N ASN A 580 -20.52 28.12 14.09
CA ASN A 580 -19.05 28.18 14.04
C ASN A 580 -18.40 27.54 12.80
N THR A 581 -19.14 26.77 11.98
CA THR A 581 -18.62 26.24 10.71
C THR A 581 -18.65 27.28 9.59
N MET A 582 -19.50 28.30 9.68
CA MET A 582 -19.71 29.23 8.58
C MET A 582 -18.56 30.23 8.37
N LYS A 583 -17.79 30.58 9.41
CA LYS A 583 -16.61 31.47 9.29
C LYS A 583 -15.43 30.79 8.60
N THR A 584 -15.05 29.59 9.05
CA THR A 584 -13.98 28.79 8.42
C THR A 584 -14.34 28.40 6.99
N VAL A 585 -15.61 28.08 6.70
CA VAL A 585 -16.09 27.88 5.32
C VAL A 585 -16.06 29.18 4.52
N LEU A 586 -16.32 30.36 5.09
CA LEU A 586 -16.18 31.64 4.38
C LEU A 586 -14.73 32.03 4.09
N GLU A 587 -13.78 31.74 4.99
CA GLU A 587 -12.35 31.99 4.73
C GLU A 587 -11.78 31.01 3.71
N TRP A 588 -12.14 29.73 3.82
CA TRP A 588 -11.82 28.74 2.80
C TRP A 588 -12.43 29.12 1.45
N ALA A 589 -13.70 29.56 1.43
CA ALA A 589 -14.36 30.05 0.21
C ALA A 589 -13.69 31.33 -0.33
N LYS A 590 -13.24 32.27 0.51
CA LYS A 590 -12.47 33.44 0.06
C LYS A 590 -11.15 33.04 -0.59
N ASN A 591 -10.41 32.12 0.01
CA ASN A 591 -9.13 31.65 -0.53
C ASN A 591 -9.32 30.82 -1.82
N VAL A 592 -10.37 30.00 -1.89
CA VAL A 592 -10.75 29.25 -3.10
C VAL A 592 -11.29 30.17 -4.19
N VAL A 593 -12.04 31.23 -3.86
CA VAL A 593 -12.51 32.24 -4.83
C VAL A 593 -11.36 33.10 -5.32
N LEU A 594 -10.41 33.50 -4.46
CA LEU A 594 -9.22 34.23 -4.86
C LEU A 594 -8.32 33.36 -5.75
N GLY A 595 -8.11 32.09 -5.40
CA GLY A 595 -7.42 31.11 -6.23
C GLY A 595 -8.13 30.87 -7.57
N ALA A 596 -9.46 30.74 -7.57
CA ALA A 596 -10.26 30.60 -8.79
C ALA A 596 -10.24 31.87 -9.65
N PHE A 597 -10.15 33.07 -9.05
CA PHE A 597 -10.03 34.33 -9.77
C PHE A 597 -8.63 34.50 -10.38
N ILE A 598 -7.58 34.14 -9.65
CA ILE A 598 -6.21 34.07 -10.18
C ILE A 598 -6.14 33.06 -11.34
N VAL A 599 -6.74 31.87 -11.19
CA VAL A 599 -6.82 30.86 -12.26
C VAL A 599 -7.69 31.33 -13.43
N HIS A 600 -8.76 32.10 -13.21
CA HIS A 600 -9.61 32.65 -14.27
C HIS A 600 -8.89 33.74 -15.07
N VAL A 601 -8.16 34.63 -14.39
CA VAL A 601 -7.31 35.67 -15.01
C VAL A 601 -6.12 35.03 -15.74
N PHE A 602 -5.52 33.96 -15.19
CA PHE A 602 -4.54 33.14 -15.91
C PHE A 602 -5.15 32.50 -17.17
N ARG A 603 -6.38 31.95 -17.08
CA ARG A 603 -7.05 31.29 -18.19
C ARG A 603 -7.42 32.21 -19.35
N GLN A 604 -7.58 33.51 -19.11
CA GLN A 604 -7.80 34.48 -20.19
C GLN A 604 -6.51 34.87 -20.95
N LYS A 605 -5.32 34.51 -20.46
CA LYS A 605 -4.03 34.88 -21.08
C LYS A 605 -3.15 33.71 -21.54
N VAL A 606 -3.56 32.45 -21.33
CA VAL A 606 -2.82 31.25 -21.77
C VAL A 606 -3.60 30.56 -22.88
N GLY A 607 -3.01 30.46 -24.08
CA GLY A 607 -3.66 29.95 -25.28
C GLY A 607 -3.59 28.43 -25.41
N ARG A 608 -2.38 27.87 -25.48
CA ARG A 608 -2.12 26.44 -25.65
C ARG A 608 -0.85 26.02 -24.91
N ILE A 609 -0.77 24.72 -24.60
CA ILE A 609 0.50 24.07 -24.24
C ILE A 609 1.08 23.49 -25.54
N ILE A 610 2.36 23.74 -25.81
CA ILE A 610 3.07 23.24 -26.99
C ILE A 610 4.25 22.39 -26.49
N THR A 611 4.42 21.20 -27.05
CA THR A 611 5.60 20.35 -26.90
C THR A 611 6.52 20.57 -28.09
N GLY A 612 7.76 21.01 -27.86
CA GLY A 612 8.75 21.16 -28.93
C GLY A 612 9.24 19.81 -29.45
N VAL A 613 9.37 19.68 -30.77
CA VAL A 613 10.01 18.52 -31.41
C VAL A 613 11.10 19.02 -32.38
N GLY A 614 12.32 18.50 -32.23
CA GLY A 614 13.45 18.73 -33.15
C GLY A 614 14.44 19.84 -32.76
N ASP A 615 15.56 19.88 -33.50
CA ASP A 615 16.81 20.54 -33.08
C ASP A 615 16.93 22.06 -33.35
N SER A 616 15.92 22.67 -33.97
CA SER A 616 16.03 24.02 -34.55
C SER A 616 16.30 25.14 -33.54
N MET A 617 15.98 24.92 -32.27
CA MET A 617 16.06 25.91 -31.18
C MET A 617 17.05 25.51 -30.08
N LEU A 618 17.89 24.49 -30.31
CA LEU A 618 19.00 24.15 -29.41
C LEU A 618 20.04 25.28 -29.39
N PRO A 619 20.66 25.59 -28.24
CA PRO A 619 20.50 24.96 -26.92
C PRO A 619 19.36 25.57 -26.07
N THR A 620 18.60 26.54 -26.57
CA THR A 620 17.59 27.26 -25.78
C THR A 620 16.40 26.39 -25.41
N ILE A 621 15.93 25.58 -26.35
CA ILE A 621 14.81 24.64 -26.21
C ILE A 621 15.31 23.25 -26.60
N HIS A 622 15.03 22.26 -25.76
CA HIS A 622 15.37 20.86 -26.02
C HIS A 622 14.15 20.08 -26.51
N ASP A 623 14.39 18.97 -27.19
CA ASP A 623 13.36 18.04 -27.64
C ASP A 623 12.53 17.54 -26.45
N GLY A 624 11.20 17.65 -26.53
CA GLY A 624 10.28 17.30 -25.45
C GLY A 624 10.05 18.40 -24.38
N ASP A 625 10.69 19.56 -24.45
CA ASP A 625 10.37 20.69 -23.56
C ASP A 625 8.90 21.14 -23.73
N ILE A 626 8.24 21.40 -22.61
CA ILE A 626 6.84 21.85 -22.55
C ILE A 626 6.78 23.37 -22.40
N HIS A 627 6.22 24.05 -23.40
CA HIS A 627 6.10 25.51 -23.45
C HIS A 627 4.66 25.99 -23.36
N TRP A 628 4.49 27.21 -22.83
CA TRP A 628 3.20 27.86 -22.68
C TRP A 628 3.07 28.92 -23.76
N ALA A 629 2.16 28.68 -24.70
CA ALA A 629 1.88 29.57 -25.81
C ALA A 629 0.78 30.55 -25.40
N ARG A 630 1.12 31.83 -25.35
CA ARG A 630 0.16 32.93 -25.24
C ARG A 630 -0.34 33.25 -26.65
N VAL A 631 -1.66 33.30 -26.86
CA VAL A 631 -2.22 33.77 -28.14
C VAL A 631 -1.71 35.18 -28.37
N TRP A 632 -1.13 35.43 -29.55
CA TRP A 632 -0.65 36.76 -29.89
C TRP A 632 -1.84 37.65 -30.24
N ASP A 633 -1.94 38.81 -29.58
CA ASP A 633 -2.93 39.84 -29.86
C ASP A 633 -2.26 40.86 -30.82
N PRO A 634 -2.84 41.21 -31.98
CA PRO A 634 -2.21 42.13 -32.94
C PRO A 634 -1.86 43.51 -32.37
N ASN A 635 -2.39 43.89 -31.21
CA ASN A 635 -2.03 45.12 -30.50
C ASN A 635 -0.73 45.01 -29.66
N ASP A 636 -0.25 43.80 -29.33
CA ASP A 636 1.01 43.59 -28.63
C ASP A 636 2.17 43.56 -29.65
N ALA A 637 2.94 44.65 -29.73
CA ALA A 637 4.07 44.77 -30.65
C ALA A 637 5.20 43.76 -30.36
N LEU A 638 5.49 42.87 -31.31
CA LEU A 638 6.60 41.92 -31.28
C LEU A 638 7.95 42.65 -31.16
N ARG A 639 8.90 42.05 -30.43
CA ARG A 639 10.24 42.61 -30.23
C ARG A 639 11.33 41.65 -30.72
N PRO A 640 12.46 42.15 -31.23
CA PRO A 640 13.67 41.35 -31.40
C PRO A 640 14.04 40.62 -30.10
N GLY A 641 14.25 39.31 -30.19
CA GLY A 641 14.53 38.42 -29.06
C GLY A 641 13.37 37.51 -28.65
N ASP A 642 12.11 37.87 -28.96
CA ASP A 642 10.93 37.09 -28.61
C ASP A 642 10.93 35.71 -29.31
N ILE A 643 10.40 34.68 -28.63
CA ILE A 643 10.18 33.36 -29.24
C ILE A 643 8.71 33.26 -29.66
N VAL A 644 8.48 32.95 -30.93
CA VAL A 644 7.15 32.88 -31.55
C VAL A 644 6.93 31.51 -32.20
N CYS A 645 5.67 31.08 -32.23
CA CYS A 645 5.20 29.94 -33.00
C CYS A 645 4.37 30.46 -34.18
N LEU A 646 4.83 30.11 -35.38
CA LEU A 646 4.24 30.53 -36.65
C LEU A 646 4.02 29.31 -37.56
N VAL A 647 3.08 29.42 -38.49
CA VAL A 647 2.88 28.41 -39.54
C VAL A 647 4.07 28.48 -40.51
N ASP A 648 4.65 27.34 -40.89
CA ASP A 648 5.81 27.34 -41.78
C ASP A 648 5.42 27.93 -43.16
N PRO A 649 6.15 28.94 -43.68
CA PRO A 649 5.84 29.54 -44.99
C PRO A 649 6.05 28.59 -46.18
N LEU A 650 6.71 27.44 -45.99
CA LEU A 650 6.90 26.39 -46.99
C LEU A 650 5.90 25.23 -46.86
N ASP A 651 5.40 24.95 -45.65
CA ASP A 651 4.35 23.94 -45.40
C ASP A 651 3.28 24.47 -44.42
N ALA A 652 2.11 24.80 -44.97
CA ALA A 652 0.99 25.34 -44.21
C ALA A 652 0.34 24.34 -43.21
N SER A 653 0.81 23.09 -43.17
CA SER A 653 0.36 22.07 -42.20
C SER A 653 1.25 21.96 -40.96
N GLU A 654 2.45 22.57 -40.96
CA GLU A 654 3.40 22.52 -39.86
C GLU A 654 3.52 23.86 -39.11
N TYR A 655 3.81 23.76 -37.80
CA TYR A 655 4.08 24.91 -36.93
C TYR A 655 5.54 24.89 -36.49
N VAL A 656 6.25 25.99 -36.71
CA VAL A 656 7.66 26.15 -36.32
C VAL A 656 7.83 27.18 -35.21
N THR A 657 8.65 26.84 -34.22
CA THR A 657 9.04 27.74 -33.13
C THR A 657 10.39 28.39 -33.46
N LYS A 658 10.44 29.72 -33.48
CA LYS A 658 11.61 30.52 -33.88
C LYS A 658 11.79 31.76 -33.02
N ARG A 659 13.00 32.33 -33.03
CA ARG A 659 13.27 33.64 -32.42
C ARG A 659 13.10 34.77 -33.44
N VAL A 660 12.40 35.83 -33.05
CA VAL A 660 12.32 37.08 -33.83
C VAL A 660 13.69 37.77 -33.79
N PHE A 661 14.29 37.99 -34.95
CA PHE A 661 15.57 38.69 -35.09
C PHE A 661 15.38 40.18 -35.41
N ALA A 662 14.45 40.50 -36.31
CA ALA A 662 14.11 41.86 -36.69
C ALA A 662 12.60 41.98 -36.96
N VAL A 663 12.04 43.16 -36.74
CA VAL A 663 10.63 43.48 -36.97
C VAL A 663 10.54 44.67 -37.91
N HIS A 664 9.88 44.47 -39.04
CA HIS A 664 9.50 45.49 -40.02
C HIS A 664 7.98 45.72 -39.93
N LYS A 665 7.45 46.75 -40.60
CA LYS A 665 6.05 47.19 -40.42
C LYS A 665 5.01 46.07 -40.58
N ASP A 666 5.19 45.20 -41.57
CA ASP A 666 4.25 44.12 -41.90
C ASP A 666 4.89 42.72 -41.91
N CYS A 667 6.21 42.63 -41.65
CA CYS A 667 7.00 41.39 -41.74
C CYS A 667 8.00 41.26 -40.60
N ILE A 668 8.32 40.02 -40.21
CA ILE A 668 9.31 39.66 -39.20
C ILE A 668 10.42 38.79 -39.81
N GLU A 669 11.66 39.02 -39.44
CA GLU A 669 12.73 38.04 -39.66
C GLU A 669 12.76 37.06 -38.49
N VAL A 670 12.69 35.76 -38.79
CA VAL A 670 12.74 34.70 -37.79
C VAL A 670 13.93 33.77 -38.02
N ARG A 671 14.57 33.38 -36.91
CA ARG A 671 15.80 32.58 -36.91
C ARG A 671 15.73 31.54 -35.79
N GLY A 672 16.18 30.33 -36.06
CA GLY A 672 16.48 29.31 -35.07
C GLY A 672 17.81 29.61 -34.40
N ASP A 673 17.96 29.16 -33.15
CA ASP A 673 19.20 29.33 -32.41
C ASP A 673 20.31 28.37 -32.93
N ASN A 674 19.92 27.23 -33.55
CA ASN A 674 20.83 26.27 -34.17
C ASN A 674 21.01 26.52 -35.69
N VAL A 675 22.09 27.20 -36.08
CA VAL A 675 22.30 27.65 -37.47
C VAL A 675 22.41 26.51 -38.50
N GLU A 676 22.95 25.35 -38.12
CA GLU A 676 23.20 24.25 -39.06
C GLU A 676 21.94 23.46 -39.39
N ARG A 677 21.08 23.21 -38.40
CA ARG A 677 19.87 22.37 -38.53
C ARG A 677 18.58 23.15 -38.80
N SER A 678 18.65 24.48 -38.84
CA SER A 678 17.47 25.34 -38.94
C SER A 678 17.11 25.77 -40.38
N LEU A 679 15.81 25.74 -40.70
CA LEU A 679 15.21 26.39 -41.87
C LEU A 679 14.60 27.74 -41.43
N ASP A 680 15.15 28.86 -41.92
CA ASP A 680 14.92 30.22 -41.37
C ASP A 680 14.76 31.27 -42.46
N SER A 681 14.40 32.50 -42.06
CA SER A 681 14.37 33.69 -42.94
C SER A 681 15.67 33.97 -43.69
N ARG A 682 16.80 33.37 -43.28
CA ARG A 682 18.07 33.40 -44.04
C ARG A 682 18.01 32.64 -45.37
N LYS A 683 17.09 31.67 -45.49
CA LYS A 683 16.90 30.80 -46.67
C LYS A 683 15.66 31.18 -47.49
N TYR A 684 14.56 31.60 -46.84
CA TYR A 684 13.29 31.93 -47.52
C TYR A 684 12.85 33.41 -47.43
N GLY A 685 13.60 34.27 -46.73
CA GLY A 685 13.28 35.71 -46.58
C GLY A 685 12.39 36.06 -45.37
N PRO A 686 12.01 37.34 -45.22
CA PRO A 686 11.18 37.81 -44.10
C PRO A 686 9.74 37.26 -44.20
N VAL A 687 9.17 36.89 -43.06
CA VAL A 687 7.84 36.26 -42.94
C VAL A 687 6.78 37.33 -42.66
N PRO A 688 5.60 37.32 -43.32
CA PRO A 688 4.49 38.20 -42.95
C PRO A 688 4.09 38.03 -41.48
N ALA A 689 3.90 39.14 -40.75
CA ALA A 689 3.60 39.10 -39.31
C ALA A 689 2.28 38.36 -38.99
N GLY A 690 1.34 38.33 -39.94
CA GLY A 690 0.07 37.61 -39.83
C GLY A 690 0.16 36.07 -39.79
N LEU A 691 1.33 35.46 -40.00
CA LEU A 691 1.55 34.02 -39.81
C LEU A 691 1.94 33.64 -38.37
N CYS A 692 2.15 34.63 -37.49
CA CYS A 692 2.39 34.41 -36.06
C CYS A 692 1.07 34.16 -35.32
N GLU A 693 0.83 32.94 -34.84
CA GLU A 693 -0.36 32.65 -34.02
C GLU A 693 -0.12 32.86 -32.51
N ASN A 694 1.08 32.52 -32.01
CA ASN A 694 1.33 32.49 -30.57
C ASN A 694 2.74 32.95 -30.20
N GLN A 695 2.86 33.68 -29.08
CA GLN A 695 4.12 33.99 -28.43
C GLN A 695 4.44 32.88 -27.40
N SER A 696 5.63 32.28 -27.48
CA SER A 696 6.07 31.22 -26.57
C SER A 696 6.73 31.81 -25.33
N LEU A 697 6.22 31.48 -24.15
CA LEU A 697 6.75 31.95 -22.87
C LEU A 697 7.35 30.76 -22.09
N ARG A 698 8.64 30.89 -21.73
CA ARG A 698 9.32 29.95 -20.83
C ARG A 698 9.17 30.46 -19.39
N LEU A 699 8.41 29.73 -18.57
CA LEU A 699 8.50 29.87 -17.11
C LEU A 699 9.85 29.29 -16.66
N ALA A 700 10.62 30.07 -15.92
CA ALA A 700 11.78 29.53 -15.18
C ALA A 700 11.27 28.52 -14.14
N PRO A 701 11.94 27.36 -13.94
CA PRO A 701 11.49 26.37 -12.99
C PRO A 701 11.56 26.92 -11.55
N PHE A 702 10.46 26.79 -10.81
CA PHE A 702 10.45 27.07 -9.38
C PHE A 702 11.34 26.04 -8.65
N ALA A 703 12.53 26.49 -8.27
CA ALA A 703 13.42 25.90 -7.27
C ALA A 703 13.75 24.39 -7.38
N VAL A 704 14.82 24.08 -8.12
CA VAL A 704 15.83 23.13 -7.60
C VAL A 704 17.05 23.95 -7.18
N SER A 705 17.39 23.88 -5.90
CA SER A 705 18.52 24.61 -5.32
C SER A 705 19.85 23.90 -5.64
N ALA A 706 20.55 24.35 -6.68
CA ALA A 706 21.99 24.13 -6.85
C ALA A 706 22.63 25.30 -7.61
N ALA A 707 23.79 25.76 -7.15
CA ALA A 707 24.40 27.03 -7.54
C ALA A 707 24.77 27.15 -9.02
N VAL A 708 24.28 28.21 -9.68
CA VAL A 708 24.95 28.90 -10.80
C VAL A 708 24.74 30.41 -10.61
N SER A 709 25.84 31.18 -10.66
CA SER A 709 25.84 32.64 -10.54
C SER A 709 25.35 33.34 -11.82
N PRO A 710 24.80 34.57 -11.74
CA PRO A 710 24.37 35.31 -12.93
C PRO A 710 25.58 35.68 -13.79
N VAL A 711 25.54 35.31 -15.07
CA VAL A 711 26.54 35.71 -16.08
C VAL A 711 26.07 36.99 -16.74
N GLU A 712 26.85 38.06 -16.61
CA GLU A 712 26.65 39.33 -17.31
C GLU A 712 26.86 39.17 -18.84
N PRO A 713 26.22 40.02 -19.68
CA PRO A 713 26.37 39.92 -21.13
C PRO A 713 27.81 40.25 -21.55
N PRO A 714 28.38 39.55 -22.56
CA PRO A 714 29.70 39.87 -23.07
C PRO A 714 29.71 41.26 -23.73
N PRO A 715 30.77 42.06 -23.55
CA PRO A 715 30.87 43.39 -24.15
C PRO A 715 31.05 43.32 -25.67
N ASN A 716 30.76 44.44 -26.33
CA ASN A 716 30.76 44.58 -27.78
C ASN A 716 32.07 44.18 -28.46
N TYR A 717 31.94 43.72 -29.71
CA TYR A 717 33.01 43.75 -30.71
C TYR A 717 33.56 45.18 -30.86
N GLU A 718 34.77 45.44 -30.35
CA GLU A 718 35.63 46.51 -30.85
C GLU A 718 37.11 46.21 -30.54
N SER A 719 38.00 46.62 -31.46
CA SER A 719 39.45 46.48 -31.37
C SER A 719 40.03 45.05 -31.27
N ALA A 720 40.08 44.35 -32.40
CA ALA A 720 41.26 43.55 -32.69
C ALA A 720 42.43 44.51 -33.01
N LEU A 721 43.45 44.57 -32.15
CA LEU A 721 44.86 44.85 -32.47
C LEU A 721 45.70 45.07 -31.19
N LEU A 722 47.00 44.80 -31.33
CA LEU A 722 48.13 45.15 -30.45
C LEU A 722 48.56 44.17 -29.34
N LEU A 723 49.82 43.74 -29.53
CA LEU A 723 50.86 43.47 -28.54
C LEU A 723 50.93 42.07 -27.89
N SER A 724 51.43 41.15 -28.72
CA SER A 724 52.61 40.40 -28.34
C SER A 724 53.76 41.30 -27.81
N SER A 725 54.59 40.73 -26.94
CA SER A 725 55.92 41.19 -26.48
C SER A 725 56.02 41.93 -25.13
N HIS A 726 56.80 41.27 -24.25
CA HIS A 726 57.64 41.78 -23.16
C HIS A 726 57.08 42.56 -21.95
N ARG A 727 57.31 41.92 -20.77
CA ARG A 727 57.70 42.53 -19.47
C ARG A 727 58.80 43.60 -19.60
N PRO A 728 59.01 44.50 -18.62
CA PRO A 728 58.57 44.44 -17.22
C PRO A 728 57.32 45.24 -16.87
#